data_AF-A8NBN1-F1
#
_entry.id   AF-A8NBN1-F1
#
_cell.length_a   1.000
_cell.length_b   1.000
_cell.length_c   1.000
_cell.angle_alpha   90.00
_cell.angle_beta   90.00
_cell.angle_gamma   90.00
#
_symmetry.space_group_name_H-M   'P 1'
#
loop_
_entity.id
_entity.type
_entity.pdbx_description
1 polymer ?
#
loop_
_entity_poly.entity_id
_entity_poly.type
_entity_poly.pdbx_seq_one_letter_code
_entity_poly.pdbx_strand_id
1 'polypeptide(L)'
;MSRPKILSATGTSVKIELPTGWFVNISAISRRPYNQLVTIDFDVEGDEKSHYLINKWGQANVNQAMRDLDSSEDVVTIIPQREKVVIDINTYFSTTSNVREEALKNDKYRSSRANILGTTKPSNAPPGFPDYTTYLIFVEDSPPDTQVKGAPEYDDALITLNIMEGDVKSVPPPPIDTGSQAISQTGKEAVDHFINLYTDPTIPGPYIDPGTLTPKPKPDPPSPYPVGIIGAGIAGLYTALMLDSLGIKYEILEGSGRVGGRLYTHRFRNHGDGKYQYYDVGAMRYPDTTFMRRTFDLAQKRLGIKMLPYLRSNDNAFMCFNGITVTKKRNNEANLVKEDIFKVTEANDGQIPEDEFRKGSSYFWDEILREFRQYFVDYPFPQAFEKLKRWEEHSVRSYLLVVKKIPYVVVDWYEKMESRTGLFDQSLTETVLASLVFMDPNKANQEVGWFCFDGGSEVLHEEIRKKLSTQPKLHMRAVQIKEEEDGKCIAVEFDSRRDPRPSAQGRSVKKFSNVICTMSFACLRMVDLDGLYLSYGQRNAIRTLAYTPSIKIGIQFKTAWWEKLGIEGGQSSTDRPIRDCVYPSYPSDSTHPGSKYSNCMIAAYNGMQDSQRLGGLMKGRDTPEERVMLELVMRDLAALHNKDVDELWDQYEDYYPWDFYRDEFQLGAFCQFGPGQFANVYPHVTQPASTKQRFHFAGDACSTFHGWVAGALNSAWRAVLGMLIAHPELNPNPNEDIIAKFKKEWGATEEWDEKTLAKLTYLNREITKYDLEAANKP
;
A
#
# COMPACT_ATOMS: atom_id res chain seq x y z
N MET A 1 -21.88 -21.01 23.74
CA MET A 1 -22.59 -22.11 23.04
C MET A 1 -22.31 -22.02 21.53
N SER A 2 -22.95 -22.81 20.66
CA SER A 2 -22.92 -22.47 19.22
C SER A 2 -23.63 -21.12 19.03
N ARG A 3 -23.18 -20.29 18.08
CA ARG A 3 -23.78 -18.98 17.78
C ARG A 3 -24.94 -19.12 16.80
N PRO A 4 -25.90 -18.16 16.78
CA PRO A 4 -26.92 -18.09 15.74
C PRO A 4 -26.31 -18.09 14.34
N LYS A 5 -26.92 -18.82 13.42
CA LYS A 5 -26.38 -19.01 12.06
C LYS A 5 -27.44 -18.72 11.00
N ILE A 6 -27.08 -17.95 9.99
CA ILE A 6 -27.88 -17.83 8.76
C ILE A 6 -27.79 -19.15 7.99
N LEU A 7 -28.92 -19.85 7.85
CA LEU A 7 -29.01 -21.11 7.11
C LEU A 7 -29.19 -20.86 5.60
N SER A 8 -29.99 -19.86 5.26
CA SER A 8 -30.20 -19.43 3.87
C SER A 8 -30.70 -17.99 3.82
N ALA A 9 -30.28 -17.27 2.80
CA ALA A 9 -30.83 -15.98 2.41
C ALA A 9 -31.03 -16.02 0.89
N THR A 10 -32.14 -16.64 0.47
CA THR A 10 -32.43 -16.87 -0.95
C THR A 10 -33.66 -16.08 -1.37
N GLY A 11 -33.46 -15.11 -2.26
CA GLY A 11 -34.52 -14.17 -2.63
C GLY A 11 -34.90 -13.32 -1.43
N THR A 12 -36.10 -13.57 -0.89
CA THR A 12 -36.74 -12.79 0.19
C THR A 12 -37.26 -13.61 1.36
N SER A 13 -36.77 -14.85 1.48
CA SER A 13 -36.80 -15.63 2.73
C SER A 13 -35.42 -15.60 3.37
N VAL A 14 -35.40 -15.30 4.66
CA VAL A 14 -34.21 -15.34 5.51
C VAL A 14 -34.43 -16.37 6.61
N LYS A 15 -33.61 -17.43 6.62
CA LYS A 15 -33.66 -18.49 7.63
C LYS A 15 -32.51 -18.38 8.60
N ILE A 16 -32.81 -18.31 9.90
CA ILE A 16 -31.83 -18.18 10.97
C ILE A 16 -32.04 -19.30 11.98
N GLU A 17 -31.00 -20.10 12.23
CA GLU A 17 -30.98 -21.09 13.31
C GLU A 17 -30.62 -20.40 14.62
N LEU A 18 -31.51 -20.50 15.60
CA LEU A 18 -31.31 -20.14 17.00
C LEU A 18 -30.85 -21.36 17.82
N PRO A 19 -29.65 -21.31 18.42
CA PRO A 19 -29.18 -22.32 19.36
C PRO A 19 -29.93 -22.26 20.68
N THR A 20 -29.88 -23.36 21.44
CA THR A 20 -30.47 -23.45 22.78
C THR A 20 -29.87 -22.37 23.70
N GLY A 21 -30.71 -21.69 24.50
CA GLY A 21 -30.27 -20.65 25.46
C GLY A 21 -30.14 -19.23 24.90
N TRP A 22 -30.56 -19.00 23.64
CA TRP A 22 -30.55 -17.68 23.00
C TRP A 22 -31.96 -17.20 22.72
N PHE A 23 -32.34 -16.00 23.14
CA PHE A 23 -33.62 -15.42 22.75
C PHE A 23 -33.44 -14.34 21.68
N VAL A 24 -34.49 -14.07 20.89
CA VAL A 24 -34.49 -13.03 19.85
C VAL A 24 -35.56 -11.99 20.12
N ASN A 25 -35.30 -10.75 19.73
CA ASN A 25 -36.27 -9.67 19.57
C ASN A 25 -36.24 -9.21 18.11
N ILE A 26 -37.40 -9.12 17.46
CA ILE A 26 -37.52 -8.76 16.04
C ILE A 26 -38.40 -7.52 15.91
N SER A 27 -37.90 -6.50 15.21
CA SER A 27 -38.64 -5.28 14.89
C SER A 27 -38.46 -4.95 13.40
N ALA A 28 -39.45 -4.34 12.76
CA ALA A 28 -39.37 -4.00 11.35
C ALA A 28 -40.01 -2.65 11.04
N ILE A 29 -39.39 -1.88 10.15
CA ILE A 29 -39.78 -0.51 9.79
C ILE A 29 -39.83 -0.39 8.27
N SER A 30 -40.94 0.08 7.72
CA SER A 30 -41.09 0.35 6.28
C SER A 30 -40.70 1.79 5.95
N ARG A 31 -40.15 2.04 4.76
CA ARG A 31 -39.75 3.39 4.33
C ARG A 31 -40.73 4.01 3.34
N ARG A 32 -41.38 3.21 2.51
CA ARG A 32 -42.40 3.66 1.56
C ARG A 32 -43.83 3.50 2.10
N PRO A 33 -44.77 4.32 1.64
CA PRO A 33 -46.12 4.36 2.19
C PRO A 33 -47.06 3.26 1.65
N TYR A 34 -46.55 2.06 1.31
CA TYR A 34 -47.36 0.98 0.72
C TYR A 34 -47.63 -0.23 1.60
N ASN A 35 -48.54 -1.10 1.15
CA ASN A 35 -48.90 -2.31 1.88
C ASN A 35 -47.68 -3.21 1.95
N GLN A 36 -47.22 -3.49 3.17
CA GLN A 36 -46.07 -4.36 3.41
C GLN A 36 -46.40 -5.33 4.54
N LEU A 37 -45.92 -6.56 4.41
CA LEU A 37 -46.09 -7.63 5.37
C LEU A 37 -44.76 -8.36 5.55
N VAL A 38 -44.33 -8.47 6.80
CA VAL A 38 -43.26 -9.38 7.21
C VAL A 38 -43.90 -10.53 7.98
N THR A 39 -43.64 -11.77 7.57
CA THR A 39 -44.04 -12.96 8.32
C THR A 39 -42.81 -13.56 8.99
N ILE A 40 -42.98 -14.04 10.22
CA ILE A 40 -41.95 -14.67 11.04
C ILE A 40 -42.50 -16.01 11.50
N ASP A 41 -42.02 -17.08 10.89
CA ASP A 41 -42.51 -18.44 11.08
C ASP A 41 -41.45 -19.28 11.80
N PHE A 42 -41.84 -20.02 12.84
CA PHE A 42 -40.93 -20.86 13.62
C PHE A 42 -41.68 -22.00 14.34
N ASP A 43 -40.98 -23.12 14.59
CA ASP A 43 -41.50 -24.27 15.35
C ASP A 43 -40.75 -24.39 16.69
N VAL A 44 -41.49 -24.59 17.77
CA VAL A 44 -40.92 -24.92 19.08
C VAL A 44 -41.63 -26.16 19.63
N GLU A 45 -40.89 -27.24 19.83
CA GLU A 45 -41.38 -28.50 20.42
C GLU A 45 -42.60 -29.11 19.68
N GLY A 46 -42.74 -28.88 18.37
CA GLY A 46 -43.82 -29.41 17.53
C GLY A 46 -45.04 -28.51 17.41
N ASP A 47 -45.02 -27.31 18.02
CA ASP A 47 -46.02 -26.27 17.84
C ASP A 47 -45.51 -25.21 16.84
N GLU A 48 -46.06 -25.21 15.63
CA GLU A 48 -45.81 -24.17 14.63
C GLU A 48 -46.43 -22.82 15.05
N LYS A 49 -45.64 -21.74 14.98
CA LYS A 49 -46.06 -20.38 15.30
C LYS A 49 -45.71 -19.43 14.17
N SER A 50 -46.63 -18.51 13.89
CA SER A 50 -46.45 -17.45 12.90
C SER A 50 -46.77 -16.09 13.51
N HIS A 51 -45.87 -15.13 13.35
CA HIS A 51 -46.07 -13.72 13.71
C HIS A 51 -46.04 -12.84 12.47
N TYR A 52 -46.75 -11.70 12.54
CA TYR A 52 -46.97 -10.82 11.39
C TYR A 52 -46.72 -9.36 11.79
N LEU A 53 -45.88 -8.67 11.01
CA LEU A 53 -45.67 -7.22 11.11
C LEU A 53 -46.21 -6.57 9.83
N ILE A 54 -47.14 -5.63 9.94
CA ILE A 54 -47.96 -5.15 8.81
C ILE A 54 -48.02 -3.63 8.76
N ASN A 55 -47.87 -3.05 7.57
CA ASN A 55 -48.11 -1.63 7.33
C ASN A 55 -49.25 -1.54 6.31
N LYS A 56 -50.30 -0.80 6.66
CA LYS A 56 -51.48 -0.61 5.81
C LYS A 56 -51.41 0.73 5.09
N TRP A 57 -51.53 0.70 3.76
CA TRP A 57 -51.72 1.89 2.93
C TRP A 57 -53.08 2.54 3.29
N GLY A 58 -53.05 3.68 3.98
CA GLY A 58 -54.27 4.42 4.35
C GLY A 58 -54.00 5.81 4.93
N GLN A 59 -54.11 6.83 4.06
CA GLN A 59 -54.19 8.28 4.37
C GLN A 59 -53.21 8.89 5.39
N ALA A 60 -52.11 9.48 4.90
CA ALA A 60 -51.66 10.85 5.21
C ALA A 60 -50.29 11.11 4.56
N ASN A 61 -50.17 12.18 3.77
CA ASN A 61 -48.94 12.84 3.26
C ASN A 61 -47.77 11.98 2.74
N VAL A 62 -47.54 12.07 1.42
CA VAL A 62 -46.47 11.44 0.61
C VAL A 62 -45.04 11.94 0.96
N ASN A 63 -44.88 12.79 1.98
CA ASN A 63 -43.62 13.45 2.36
C ASN A 63 -43.12 13.10 3.79
N GLN A 64 -43.59 12.00 4.41
CA GLN A 64 -43.03 11.52 5.68
C GLN A 64 -41.98 10.41 5.46
N ALA A 65 -40.85 10.52 6.15
CA ALA A 65 -39.79 9.53 6.19
C ALA A 65 -40.09 8.44 7.24
N MET A 66 -40.05 7.17 6.80
CA MET A 66 -40.19 5.93 7.58
C MET A 66 -41.51 5.78 8.37
N ARG A 67 -42.17 4.62 8.24
CA ARG A 67 -43.34 4.22 9.01
C ARG A 67 -43.13 2.85 9.62
N ASP A 68 -43.40 2.75 10.91
CA ASP A 68 -43.44 1.46 11.61
C ASP A 68 -44.56 0.59 11.02
N LEU A 69 -44.32 -0.73 10.99
CA LEU A 69 -45.32 -1.72 10.62
C LEU A 69 -46.28 -1.84 11.83
N ASP A 70 -47.38 -1.08 11.80
CA ASP A 70 -48.41 -0.89 12.84
C ASP A 70 -48.81 -2.16 13.64
N SER A 71 -48.24 -2.35 14.84
CA SER A 71 -48.97 -2.81 16.04
C SER A 71 -48.19 -2.58 17.34
N SER A 72 -48.88 -2.31 18.45
CA SER A 72 -48.30 -1.98 19.76
C SER A 72 -47.61 -3.15 20.51
N GLU A 73 -47.07 -4.15 19.82
CA GLU A 73 -46.39 -5.33 20.39
C GLU A 73 -45.15 -5.77 19.54
N ASP A 74 -44.37 -4.82 19.00
CA ASP A 74 -43.29 -5.06 18.00
C ASP A 74 -41.99 -5.71 18.54
N VAL A 75 -42.13 -6.65 19.46
CA VAL A 75 -41.04 -7.49 19.96
C VAL A 75 -41.53 -8.94 20.08
N VAL A 76 -41.20 -9.78 19.09
CA VAL A 76 -41.39 -11.23 19.21
C VAL A 76 -40.22 -11.80 20.01
N THR A 77 -40.47 -12.19 21.27
CA THR A 77 -39.48 -12.91 22.09
C THR A 77 -39.61 -14.42 21.88
N ILE A 78 -38.68 -15.02 21.13
CA ILE A 78 -38.60 -16.48 20.98
C ILE A 78 -37.59 -17.01 21.99
N ILE A 79 -38.03 -17.85 22.93
CA ILE A 79 -37.16 -18.47 23.95
C ILE A 79 -37.02 -19.96 23.62
N PRO A 80 -35.84 -20.46 23.20
CA PRO A 80 -35.62 -21.88 22.98
C PRO A 80 -35.57 -22.57 24.34
N GLN A 81 -36.57 -23.40 24.60
CA GLN A 81 -36.55 -24.33 25.73
C GLN A 81 -36.11 -25.68 25.12
N ARG A 82 -34.92 -26.15 25.50
CA ARG A 82 -34.36 -27.50 25.24
C ARG A 82 -33.88 -27.86 23.82
N GLU A 83 -34.39 -27.27 22.74
CA GLU A 83 -33.97 -27.57 21.36
C GLU A 83 -33.56 -26.32 20.55
N LYS A 84 -33.02 -26.54 19.35
CA LYS A 84 -32.71 -25.45 18.39
C LYS A 84 -33.97 -25.05 17.63
N VAL A 85 -34.13 -23.78 17.32
CA VAL A 85 -35.29 -23.24 16.60
C VAL A 85 -34.83 -22.60 15.30
N VAL A 86 -35.51 -22.86 14.18
CA VAL A 86 -35.27 -22.13 12.92
C VAL A 86 -36.37 -21.10 12.74
N ILE A 87 -35.96 -19.85 12.54
CA ILE A 87 -36.85 -18.74 12.21
C ILE A 87 -36.78 -18.51 10.71
N ASP A 88 -37.94 -18.49 10.05
CA ASP A 88 -38.10 -18.14 8.64
C ASP A 88 -38.79 -16.77 8.53
N ILE A 89 -38.10 -15.80 7.94
CA ILE A 89 -38.57 -14.43 7.80
C ILE A 89 -38.88 -14.19 6.32
N ASN A 90 -40.14 -13.90 6.01
CA ASN A 90 -40.59 -13.63 4.65
C ASN A 90 -41.13 -12.22 4.52
N THR A 91 -40.89 -11.60 3.36
CA THR A 91 -41.27 -10.21 3.10
C THR A 91 -42.10 -10.10 1.82
N TYR A 92 -43.20 -9.35 1.94
CA TYR A 92 -44.20 -9.17 0.90
C TYR A 92 -44.60 -7.70 0.81
N PHE A 93 -44.88 -7.22 -0.40
CA PHE A 93 -45.31 -5.86 -0.63
C PHE A 93 -46.35 -5.75 -1.75
N SER A 94 -47.18 -4.71 -1.68
CA SER A 94 -48.04 -4.29 -2.78
C SER A 94 -48.16 -2.77 -2.81
N THR A 95 -47.88 -2.19 -3.97
CA THR A 95 -48.11 -0.77 -4.23
C THR A 95 -49.60 -0.41 -4.33
N THR A 96 -50.50 -1.41 -4.31
CA THR A 96 -51.95 -1.20 -4.36
C THR A 96 -52.57 -1.27 -2.97
N SER A 97 -53.41 -0.28 -2.65
CA SER A 97 -53.98 -0.11 -1.30
C SER A 97 -55.04 -1.14 -0.91
N ASN A 98 -55.57 -1.91 -1.86
CA ASN A 98 -56.78 -2.73 -1.66
C ASN A 98 -56.51 -4.23 -1.42
N VAL A 99 -55.25 -4.62 -1.15
CA VAL A 99 -54.89 -6.02 -0.90
C VAL A 99 -55.13 -6.36 0.58
N ARG A 100 -55.97 -7.35 0.85
CA ARG A 100 -56.17 -7.90 2.21
C ARG A 100 -54.92 -8.68 2.64
N GLU A 101 -54.62 -8.68 3.94
CA GLU A 101 -53.45 -9.32 4.53
C GLU A 101 -53.23 -10.78 4.08
N GLU A 102 -54.27 -11.61 4.16
CA GLU A 102 -54.22 -13.01 3.74
C GLU A 102 -53.86 -13.16 2.25
N ALA A 103 -54.26 -12.20 1.43
CA ALA A 103 -53.94 -12.18 0.00
C ALA A 103 -52.53 -11.64 -0.28
N LEU A 104 -51.92 -10.88 0.65
CA LEU A 104 -50.58 -10.32 0.52
C LEU A 104 -49.49 -11.38 0.71
N LYS A 105 -49.78 -12.47 1.43
CA LYS A 105 -48.92 -13.67 1.59
C LYS A 105 -48.79 -14.52 0.31
N ASN A 106 -49.27 -14.04 -0.83
CA ASN A 106 -49.15 -14.74 -2.10
C ASN A 106 -47.78 -14.45 -2.73
N ASP A 107 -47.11 -15.46 -3.28
CA ASP A 107 -45.79 -15.34 -3.92
C ASP A 107 -45.68 -14.24 -4.98
N LYS A 108 -46.79 -13.86 -5.64
CA LYS A 108 -46.79 -12.75 -6.61
C LYS A 108 -46.50 -11.37 -5.99
N TYR A 109 -46.69 -11.23 -4.67
CA TYR A 109 -46.41 -10.02 -3.90
C TYR A 109 -45.12 -10.14 -3.10
N ARG A 110 -44.36 -11.23 -3.29
CA ARG A 110 -43.11 -11.41 -2.58
C ARG A 110 -42.11 -10.32 -3.00
N SER A 111 -41.38 -9.79 -2.02
CA SER A 111 -40.29 -8.87 -2.30
C SER A 111 -39.23 -9.55 -3.19
N SER A 112 -38.40 -8.76 -3.86
CA SER A 112 -37.46 -9.23 -4.88
C SER A 112 -36.12 -9.74 -4.30
N ARG A 113 -35.55 -9.05 -3.29
CA ARG A 113 -34.25 -9.41 -2.69
C ARG A 113 -34.15 -8.97 -1.22
N ALA A 114 -33.34 -9.66 -0.43
CA ALA A 114 -32.98 -9.26 0.93
C ALA A 114 -31.45 -9.26 1.12
N ASN A 115 -30.92 -8.23 1.78
CA ASN A 115 -29.51 -8.10 2.15
C ASN A 115 -29.40 -8.06 3.68
N ILE A 116 -28.46 -8.81 4.25
CA ILE A 116 -28.36 -8.98 5.71
C ILE A 116 -27.00 -8.46 6.18
N LEU A 117 -27.00 -7.53 7.14
CA LEU A 117 -25.82 -7.11 7.88
C LEU A 117 -25.87 -7.73 9.28
N GLY A 118 -24.95 -8.65 9.55
CA GLY A 118 -24.78 -9.24 10.87
C GLY A 118 -23.68 -8.56 11.66
N THR A 119 -23.91 -8.32 12.94
CA THR A 119 -22.86 -7.96 13.90
C THR A 119 -22.92 -8.90 15.09
N THR A 120 -21.77 -9.21 15.67
CA THR A 120 -21.67 -10.05 16.86
C THR A 120 -20.93 -9.29 17.95
N LYS A 121 -21.10 -9.72 19.22
CA LYS A 121 -20.31 -9.20 20.34
C LYS A 121 -18.81 -9.18 20.01
N PRO A 122 -18.14 -8.02 20.11
CA PRO A 122 -16.70 -7.92 19.85
C PRO A 122 -15.89 -8.55 20.99
N SER A 123 -14.70 -9.06 20.67
CA SER A 123 -13.87 -9.81 21.62
C SER A 123 -13.36 -9.00 22.81
N ASN A 124 -13.39 -7.66 22.71
CA ASN A 124 -12.98 -6.72 23.74
C ASN A 124 -14.14 -6.16 24.58
N ALA A 125 -15.36 -6.69 24.43
CA ALA A 125 -16.51 -6.27 25.24
C ALA A 125 -16.31 -6.58 26.74
N PRO A 126 -16.85 -5.74 27.66
CA PRO A 126 -16.64 -5.90 29.10
C PRO A 126 -16.96 -7.31 29.63
N PRO A 127 -16.18 -7.82 30.62
CA PRO A 127 -16.50 -9.07 31.31
C PRO A 127 -17.86 -8.94 32.01
N GLY A 128 -18.85 -9.74 31.58
CA GLY A 128 -20.21 -9.73 32.12
C GLY A 128 -21.30 -9.25 31.14
N PHE A 129 -20.94 -8.65 29.99
CA PHE A 129 -21.93 -8.36 28.95
C PHE A 129 -22.39 -9.67 28.29
N PRO A 130 -23.70 -9.93 28.07
CA PRO A 130 -24.16 -11.16 27.43
C PRO A 130 -23.65 -11.25 25.99
N ASP A 131 -23.43 -12.47 25.48
CA ASP A 131 -23.13 -12.65 24.06
C ASP A 131 -24.36 -12.28 23.23
N TYR A 132 -24.14 -11.65 22.08
CA TYR A 132 -25.22 -11.19 21.21
C TYR A 132 -24.84 -11.29 19.73
N THR A 133 -25.88 -11.35 18.89
CA THR A 133 -25.82 -11.21 17.45
C THR A 133 -26.97 -10.32 16.99
N THR A 134 -26.68 -9.23 16.29
CA THR A 134 -27.69 -8.37 15.68
C THR A 134 -27.66 -8.51 14.17
N TYR A 135 -28.81 -8.80 13.55
CA TYR A 135 -28.97 -8.80 12.10
C TYR A 135 -29.85 -7.61 11.66
N LEU A 136 -29.38 -6.85 10.67
CA LEU A 136 -30.14 -5.83 9.96
C LEU A 136 -30.46 -6.36 8.57
N ILE A 137 -31.74 -6.55 8.25
CA ILE A 137 -32.18 -7.04 6.95
C ILE A 137 -32.79 -5.86 6.17
N PHE A 138 -32.26 -5.60 4.99
CA PHE A 138 -32.74 -4.60 4.04
C PHE A 138 -33.42 -5.32 2.88
N VAL A 139 -34.62 -4.86 2.50
CA VAL A 139 -35.46 -5.54 1.52
C VAL A 139 -35.63 -4.69 0.27
N GLU A 140 -35.53 -5.33 -0.88
CA GLU A 140 -35.81 -4.74 -2.19
C GLU A 140 -37.16 -5.25 -2.66
N ASP A 141 -38.13 -4.34 -2.72
CA ASP A 141 -39.48 -4.66 -3.16
C ASP A 141 -39.56 -4.69 -4.69
N SER A 142 -38.98 -3.72 -5.39
CA SER A 142 -39.02 -3.63 -6.86
C SER A 142 -37.82 -4.29 -7.56
N PRO A 143 -38.02 -4.95 -8.72
CA PRO A 143 -36.94 -5.45 -9.59
C PRO A 143 -35.93 -4.36 -9.99
N PRO A 144 -34.64 -4.70 -10.22
CA PRO A 144 -33.56 -3.72 -10.44
C PRO A 144 -33.80 -2.73 -11.59
N ASP A 145 -34.56 -3.13 -12.61
CA ASP A 145 -34.91 -2.34 -13.80
C ASP A 145 -35.99 -1.29 -13.55
N THR A 146 -36.68 -1.34 -12.41
CA THR A 146 -37.76 -0.41 -12.03
C THR A 146 -37.38 0.53 -10.87
N GLN A 147 -36.15 0.42 -10.35
CA GLN A 147 -35.64 1.28 -9.28
C GLN A 147 -35.31 2.70 -9.78
N VAL A 148 -35.55 3.70 -8.93
CA VAL A 148 -35.29 5.11 -9.25
C VAL A 148 -33.80 5.37 -9.30
N LYS A 149 -33.30 5.71 -10.48
CA LYS A 149 -31.88 5.97 -10.74
C LYS A 149 -31.34 7.09 -9.84
N GLY A 150 -30.40 6.78 -8.95
CA GLY A 150 -29.71 7.73 -8.08
C GLY A 150 -30.18 7.81 -6.61
N ALA A 151 -31.14 7.00 -6.19
CA ALA A 151 -31.42 6.76 -4.77
C ALA A 151 -30.56 5.59 -4.23
N PRO A 152 -30.24 5.51 -2.92
CA PRO A 152 -29.58 4.33 -2.37
C PRO A 152 -30.42 3.08 -2.69
N GLU A 153 -29.77 2.01 -3.15
CA GLU A 153 -30.40 0.78 -3.69
C GLU A 153 -31.34 0.03 -2.71
N TYR A 154 -31.48 0.51 -1.46
CA TYR A 154 -32.16 -0.17 -0.34
C TYR A 154 -33.19 0.77 0.29
N ASP A 155 -34.28 0.97 -0.42
CA ASP A 155 -35.28 1.97 -0.05
C ASP A 155 -36.41 1.42 0.80
N ASP A 156 -36.47 0.12 1.15
CA ASP A 156 -37.64 -0.51 1.79
C ASP A 156 -37.35 -1.59 2.84
N ALA A 157 -38.30 -1.78 3.76
CA ALA A 157 -38.24 -2.55 5.02
C ALA A 157 -36.86 -2.79 5.65
N LEU A 158 -36.57 -2.10 6.77
CA LEU A 158 -35.48 -2.45 7.67
C LEU A 158 -36.01 -3.39 8.76
N ILE A 159 -35.51 -4.62 8.81
CA ILE A 159 -35.80 -5.56 9.91
C ILE A 159 -34.56 -5.64 10.81
N THR A 160 -34.74 -5.41 12.10
CA THR A 160 -33.69 -5.57 13.11
C THR A 160 -34.00 -6.80 13.95
N LEU A 161 -33.06 -7.74 13.99
CA LEU A 161 -33.10 -8.91 14.86
C LEU A 161 -32.00 -8.82 15.90
N ASN A 162 -32.36 -8.74 17.18
CA ASN A 162 -31.43 -8.76 18.29
C ASN A 162 -31.49 -10.12 18.98
N ILE A 163 -30.43 -10.91 18.89
CA ILE A 163 -30.36 -12.27 19.44
C ILE A 163 -29.34 -12.27 20.58
N MET A 164 -29.75 -12.64 21.80
CA MET A 164 -28.92 -12.54 23.00
C MET A 164 -28.88 -13.88 23.77
N GLU A 165 -27.71 -14.23 24.31
CA GLU A 165 -27.47 -15.42 25.13
C GLU A 165 -27.86 -15.12 26.59
N GLY A 166 -28.87 -15.83 27.16
CA GLY A 166 -29.28 -15.65 28.57
C GLY A 166 -30.78 -15.85 28.87
N ASP A 167 -31.18 -15.57 30.12
CA ASP A 167 -32.58 -15.63 30.60
C ASP A 167 -33.27 -14.26 30.45
N VAL A 168 -34.45 -14.25 29.81
CA VAL A 168 -35.29 -13.08 29.52
C VAL A 168 -35.63 -12.26 30.77
N LYS A 169 -35.62 -12.87 31.96
CA LYS A 169 -35.94 -12.20 33.24
C LYS A 169 -34.89 -11.20 33.74
N SER A 170 -33.74 -11.07 33.08
CA SER A 170 -32.62 -10.23 33.54
C SER A 170 -32.44 -8.89 32.78
N VAL A 171 -33.26 -8.60 31.77
CA VAL A 171 -33.19 -7.34 30.99
C VAL A 171 -34.46 -6.51 31.26
N PRO A 172 -34.36 -5.25 31.73
CA PRO A 172 -35.54 -4.45 32.06
C PRO A 172 -36.32 -4.07 30.79
N PRO A 173 -37.67 -4.03 30.83
CA PRO A 173 -38.47 -3.56 29.70
C PRO A 173 -38.20 -2.08 29.43
N PRO A 174 -38.38 -1.61 28.17
CA PRO A 174 -38.20 -0.21 27.84
C PRO A 174 -39.19 0.68 28.62
N PRO A 175 -38.82 1.94 28.95
CA PRO A 175 -39.67 2.84 29.75
C PRO A 175 -41.04 3.08 29.09
N ILE A 176 -42.09 3.21 29.92
CA ILE A 176 -43.51 3.23 29.53
C ILE A 176 -43.98 4.60 28.97
N ASP A 177 -43.11 5.58 28.77
CA ASP A 177 -43.53 6.91 28.31
C ASP A 177 -42.83 7.31 27.01
N THR A 178 -43.50 7.08 25.87
CA THR A 178 -43.66 8.02 24.75
C THR A 178 -44.19 7.29 23.50
N GLY A 179 -45.50 7.36 23.31
CA GLY A 179 -46.14 6.95 22.06
C GLY A 179 -45.61 7.75 20.87
N SER A 180 -45.27 7.03 19.80
CA SER A 180 -45.20 7.41 18.37
C SER A 180 -44.44 8.68 17.92
N GLN A 181 -43.96 9.56 18.80
CA GLN A 181 -43.14 10.72 18.42
C GLN A 181 -41.69 10.65 18.91
N ALA A 182 -41.42 10.00 20.04
CA ALA A 182 -40.03 9.82 20.49
C ALA A 182 -39.26 8.81 19.64
N ILE A 183 -39.92 7.86 18.96
CA ILE A 183 -39.24 6.80 18.17
C ILE A 183 -38.72 7.31 16.81
N SER A 184 -39.35 8.35 16.26
CA SER A 184 -38.84 9.03 15.05
C SER A 184 -37.53 9.80 15.30
N GLN A 185 -37.36 10.32 16.52
CA GLN A 185 -36.14 11.01 16.95
C GLN A 185 -35.13 10.02 17.54
N THR A 186 -35.57 9.02 18.31
CA THR A 186 -34.70 8.01 18.91
C THR A 186 -34.24 6.90 17.97
N GLY A 187 -34.88 6.63 16.83
CA GLY A 187 -34.31 5.75 15.80
C GLY A 187 -33.12 6.39 15.10
N LYS A 188 -33.23 7.69 14.80
CA LYS A 188 -32.14 8.49 14.21
C LYS A 188 -31.08 8.82 15.26
N GLU A 189 -31.46 9.17 16.48
CA GLU A 189 -30.54 9.37 17.61
C GLU A 189 -29.96 8.05 18.12
N ALA A 190 -30.59 6.89 17.96
CA ALA A 190 -29.97 5.59 18.26
C ALA A 190 -28.97 5.20 17.17
N VAL A 191 -29.25 5.49 15.90
CA VAL A 191 -28.28 5.36 14.80
C VAL A 191 -27.15 6.37 14.94
N ASP A 192 -27.44 7.63 15.32
CA ASP A 192 -26.45 8.68 15.54
C ASP A 192 -25.69 8.48 16.86
N HIS A 193 -26.31 7.92 17.91
CA HIS A 193 -25.64 7.52 19.16
C HIS A 193 -24.85 6.24 18.98
N PHE A 194 -25.27 5.31 18.12
CA PHE A 194 -24.49 4.16 17.67
C PHE A 194 -23.30 4.60 16.80
N ILE A 195 -23.50 5.52 15.86
CA ILE A 195 -22.42 6.18 15.13
C ILE A 195 -21.49 6.89 16.11
N ASN A 196 -22.02 7.63 17.09
CA ASN A 196 -21.22 8.38 18.06
C ASN A 196 -20.46 7.49 19.07
N LEU A 197 -21.02 6.35 19.49
CA LEU A 197 -20.33 5.33 20.31
C LEU A 197 -19.19 4.64 19.54
N TYR A 198 -19.26 4.60 18.20
CA TYR A 198 -18.26 3.97 17.33
C TYR A 198 -17.39 4.99 16.55
N THR A 199 -17.55 6.29 16.79
CA THR A 199 -16.63 7.36 16.36
C THR A 199 -15.68 7.81 17.47
N ASP A 200 -15.81 7.26 18.69
CA ASP A 200 -14.77 7.36 19.71
C ASP A 200 -13.56 6.51 19.28
N PRO A 201 -12.37 7.11 19.06
CA PRO A 201 -11.17 6.40 18.63
C PRO A 201 -10.62 5.39 19.65
N THR A 202 -11.24 5.23 20.83
CA THR A 202 -10.90 4.23 21.86
C THR A 202 -11.72 2.94 21.79
N ILE A 203 -12.74 2.87 20.92
CA ILE A 203 -13.65 1.71 20.81
C ILE A 203 -13.67 1.20 19.35
N PRO A 204 -13.32 -0.09 19.08
CA PRO A 204 -13.31 -0.63 17.72
C PRO A 204 -14.73 -0.72 17.12
N GLY A 205 -14.92 -0.13 15.94
CA GLY A 205 -16.14 -0.20 15.12
C GLY A 205 -16.52 -1.62 14.66
N PRO A 206 -17.80 -1.86 14.28
CA PRO A 206 -18.29 -3.19 13.95
C PRO A 206 -17.62 -3.81 12.72
N TYR A 207 -17.44 -5.12 12.81
CA TYR A 207 -16.95 -6.01 11.76
C TYR A 207 -17.97 -6.08 10.62
N ILE A 208 -17.49 -5.94 9.38
CA ILE A 208 -18.26 -6.11 8.15
C ILE A 208 -17.60 -7.27 7.42
N ASP A 209 -18.34 -8.36 7.19
CA ASP A 209 -17.90 -9.46 6.34
C ASP A 209 -17.94 -9.00 4.86
N PRO A 210 -16.79 -8.86 4.17
CA PRO A 210 -16.75 -8.43 2.78
C PRO A 210 -17.45 -9.40 1.81
N GLY A 211 -17.70 -10.65 2.23
CA GLY A 211 -18.39 -11.66 1.43
C GLY A 211 -19.84 -11.31 1.06
N THR A 212 -20.43 -10.30 1.72
CA THR A 212 -21.80 -9.83 1.46
C THR A 212 -21.89 -8.54 0.64
N LEU A 213 -20.76 -7.85 0.37
CA LEU A 213 -20.74 -6.56 -0.34
C LEU A 213 -20.55 -6.65 -1.86
N THR A 214 -20.30 -7.85 -2.37
CA THR A 214 -20.31 -8.12 -3.81
C THR A 214 -21.21 -9.31 -4.07
N PRO A 215 -22.30 -9.19 -4.86
CA PRO A 215 -22.85 -10.38 -5.48
C PRO A 215 -21.69 -11.04 -6.22
N LYS A 216 -21.43 -12.33 -5.97
CA LYS A 216 -20.61 -13.13 -6.89
C LYS A 216 -21.22 -12.89 -8.27
N PRO A 217 -20.50 -12.28 -9.22
CA PRO A 217 -20.98 -12.23 -10.59
C PRO A 217 -21.32 -13.68 -10.97
N LYS A 218 -22.39 -13.88 -11.76
CA LYS A 218 -22.46 -15.13 -12.53
C LYS A 218 -21.08 -15.30 -13.19
N PRO A 219 -20.40 -16.44 -13.06
CA PRO A 219 -19.08 -16.59 -13.62
C PRO A 219 -19.20 -16.33 -15.11
N ASP A 220 -18.70 -15.18 -15.54
CA ASP A 220 -18.41 -14.98 -16.95
C ASP A 220 -17.42 -16.07 -17.35
N PRO A 221 -17.51 -16.60 -18.58
CA PRO A 221 -16.54 -17.57 -19.05
C PRO A 221 -15.12 -17.00 -18.87
N PRO A 222 -14.12 -17.84 -18.52
CA PRO A 222 -12.76 -17.39 -18.28
C PRO A 222 -12.27 -16.52 -19.44
N SER A 223 -11.67 -15.37 -19.13
CA SER A 223 -11.17 -14.48 -20.17
C SER A 223 -10.21 -15.24 -21.10
N PRO A 224 -10.36 -15.11 -22.44
CA PRO A 224 -9.44 -15.73 -23.38
C PRO A 224 -8.05 -15.06 -23.38
N TYR A 225 -7.95 -13.85 -22.82
CA TYR A 225 -6.71 -13.07 -22.75
C TYR A 225 -5.97 -13.28 -21.43
N PRO A 226 -4.62 -13.35 -21.45
CA PRO A 226 -3.81 -13.38 -20.23
C PRO A 226 -3.79 -12.03 -19.52
N VAL A 227 -3.32 -12.01 -18.27
CA VAL A 227 -2.98 -10.77 -17.56
C VAL A 227 -1.68 -10.18 -18.13
N GLY A 228 -1.65 -8.88 -18.40
CA GLY A 228 -0.46 -8.17 -18.84
C GLY A 228 0.31 -7.58 -17.67
N ILE A 229 1.61 -7.83 -17.60
CA ILE A 229 2.52 -7.19 -16.64
C ILE A 229 3.46 -6.29 -17.44
N ILE A 230 3.33 -4.97 -17.26
CA ILE A 230 4.15 -3.98 -17.98
C ILE A 230 5.31 -3.56 -17.08
N GLY A 231 6.53 -3.95 -17.46
CA GLY A 231 7.77 -3.79 -16.71
C GLY A 231 8.21 -5.09 -16.02
N ALA A 232 9.48 -5.47 -16.22
CA ALA A 232 10.14 -6.60 -15.56
C ALA A 232 11.06 -6.14 -14.42
N GLY A 233 10.69 -5.06 -13.73
CA GLY A 233 11.26 -4.72 -12.42
C GLY A 233 10.78 -5.67 -11.32
N ILE A 234 11.26 -5.50 -10.09
CA ILE A 234 10.94 -6.42 -8.99
C ILE A 234 9.44 -6.54 -8.70
N ALA A 235 8.67 -5.44 -8.84
CA ALA A 235 7.22 -5.47 -8.70
C ALA A 235 6.57 -6.40 -9.74
N GLY A 236 6.93 -6.26 -11.02
CA GLY A 236 6.38 -7.08 -12.11
C GLY A 236 6.77 -8.55 -12.00
N LEU A 237 8.02 -8.83 -11.61
CA LEU A 237 8.48 -10.20 -11.38
C LEU A 237 7.79 -10.86 -10.17
N TYR A 238 7.54 -10.09 -9.11
CA TYR A 238 6.80 -10.58 -7.95
C TYR A 238 5.32 -10.81 -8.27
N THR A 239 4.69 -9.92 -9.06
CA THR A 239 3.37 -10.14 -9.63
C THR A 239 3.31 -11.46 -10.40
N ALA A 240 4.28 -11.71 -11.29
CA ALA A 240 4.34 -12.95 -12.06
C ALA A 240 4.42 -14.20 -11.17
N LEU A 241 5.24 -14.18 -10.10
CA LEU A 241 5.29 -15.28 -9.13
C LEU A 241 3.93 -15.54 -8.45
N MET A 242 3.22 -14.47 -8.07
CA MET A 242 1.89 -14.57 -7.47
C MET A 242 0.88 -15.15 -8.45
N LEU A 243 0.87 -14.71 -9.71
CA LEU A 243 -0.04 -15.24 -10.73
C LEU A 243 0.27 -16.69 -11.09
N ASP A 244 1.56 -17.07 -11.14
CA ASP A 244 1.98 -18.47 -11.34
C ASP A 244 1.45 -19.39 -10.24
N SER A 245 1.55 -18.99 -8.97
CA SER A 245 1.08 -19.82 -7.85
C SER A 245 -0.44 -20.01 -7.84
N LEU A 246 -1.17 -19.06 -8.43
CA LEU A 246 -2.62 -19.11 -8.58
C LEU A 246 -3.07 -19.81 -9.88
N GLY A 247 -2.15 -20.13 -10.80
CA GLY A 247 -2.47 -20.71 -12.11
C GLY A 247 -3.10 -19.71 -13.10
N ILE A 248 -2.95 -18.41 -12.87
CA ILE A 248 -3.45 -17.35 -13.75
C ILE A 248 -2.43 -17.11 -14.87
N LYS A 249 -2.88 -17.18 -16.13
CA LYS A 249 -2.02 -16.94 -17.30
C LYS A 249 -1.63 -15.46 -17.39
N TYR A 250 -0.35 -15.18 -17.65
CA TYR A 250 0.16 -13.82 -17.80
C TYR A 250 1.23 -13.70 -18.90
N GLU A 251 1.56 -12.47 -19.28
CA GLU A 251 2.78 -12.13 -20.01
C GLU A 251 3.51 -10.96 -19.31
N ILE A 252 4.84 -10.98 -19.30
CA ILE A 252 5.68 -9.87 -18.79
C ILE A 252 6.36 -9.17 -19.97
N LEU A 253 6.17 -7.87 -20.10
CA LEU A 253 6.62 -7.05 -21.23
C LEU A 253 7.54 -5.94 -20.70
N GLU A 254 8.82 -5.99 -21.07
CA GLU A 254 9.85 -5.08 -20.57
C GLU A 254 10.39 -4.20 -21.69
N GLY A 255 10.42 -2.89 -21.46
CA GLY A 255 10.84 -1.91 -22.46
C GLY A 255 12.34 -1.98 -22.78
N SER A 256 13.17 -2.25 -21.78
CA SER A 256 14.62 -2.32 -21.93
C SER A 256 15.10 -3.68 -22.43
N GLY A 257 16.41 -3.78 -22.68
CA GLY A 257 17.09 -5.04 -22.94
C GLY A 257 17.51 -5.82 -21.69
N ARG A 258 17.04 -5.43 -20.49
CA ARG A 258 17.47 -6.01 -19.22
C ARG A 258 16.29 -6.24 -18.26
N VAL A 259 16.31 -7.34 -17.53
CA VAL A 259 15.37 -7.61 -16.43
C VAL A 259 15.88 -6.99 -15.13
N GLY A 260 14.98 -6.55 -14.25
CA GLY A 260 15.32 -6.12 -12.88
C GLY A 260 15.07 -4.64 -12.62
N GLY A 261 15.06 -3.79 -13.64
CA GLY A 261 14.85 -2.36 -13.50
C GLY A 261 15.87 -1.74 -12.55
N ARG A 262 15.41 -1.19 -11.42
CA ARG A 262 16.26 -0.55 -10.40
C ARG A 262 16.97 -1.53 -9.45
N LEU A 263 16.81 -2.84 -9.65
CA LEU A 263 17.78 -3.83 -9.20
C LEU A 263 18.78 -4.01 -10.32
N TYR A 264 19.98 -3.47 -10.14
CA TYR A 264 21.01 -3.46 -11.16
C TYR A 264 22.39 -3.49 -10.50
N THR A 265 23.16 -4.49 -10.89
CA THR A 265 24.52 -4.76 -10.46
C THR A 265 25.42 -4.54 -11.66
N HIS A 266 26.31 -3.56 -11.61
CA HIS A 266 27.33 -3.41 -12.64
C HIS A 266 28.54 -4.26 -12.28
N ARG A 267 28.95 -5.15 -13.18
CA ARG A 267 30.12 -6.03 -12.99
C ARG A 267 31.29 -5.51 -13.80
N PHE A 268 32.40 -5.24 -13.13
CA PHE A 268 33.68 -4.90 -13.75
C PHE A 268 34.35 -6.19 -14.25
N ARG A 269 34.86 -6.18 -15.48
CA ARG A 269 35.39 -7.40 -16.14
C ARG A 269 36.87 -7.32 -16.51
N ASN A 270 37.58 -6.28 -16.08
CA ASN A 270 38.97 -6.04 -16.48
C ASN A 270 39.93 -7.21 -16.15
N HIS A 271 39.66 -7.96 -15.08
CA HIS A 271 40.46 -9.11 -14.65
C HIS A 271 39.65 -10.42 -14.57
N GLY A 272 38.67 -10.58 -15.47
CA GLY A 272 37.83 -11.78 -15.58
C GLY A 272 36.51 -11.70 -14.83
N ASP A 273 35.84 -12.85 -14.68
CA ASP A 273 34.47 -12.95 -14.14
C ASP A 273 34.45 -13.15 -12.61
N GLY A 274 35.18 -12.29 -11.88
CA GLY A 274 35.19 -12.32 -10.43
C GLY A 274 33.81 -12.07 -9.83
N LYS A 275 33.37 -12.93 -8.90
CA LYS A 275 32.04 -12.87 -8.29
C LYS A 275 31.77 -11.55 -7.59
N TYR A 276 32.80 -10.98 -6.95
CA TYR A 276 32.70 -9.76 -6.12
C TYR A 276 33.26 -8.51 -6.81
N GLN A 277 33.51 -8.59 -8.11
CA GLN A 277 33.96 -7.48 -8.95
C GLN A 277 32.77 -6.69 -9.48
N TYR A 278 32.01 -6.09 -8.56
CA TYR A 278 30.81 -5.34 -8.91
C TYR A 278 30.54 -4.20 -7.94
N TYR A 279 29.63 -3.33 -8.32
CA TYR A 279 28.86 -2.54 -7.36
C TYR A 279 27.38 -2.55 -7.73
N ASP A 280 26.51 -2.38 -6.73
CA ASP A 280 25.09 -2.21 -6.97
C ASP A 280 24.76 -0.76 -7.33
N VAL A 281 24.44 -0.56 -8.61
CA VAL A 281 23.88 0.68 -9.16
C VAL A 281 22.58 1.02 -8.45
N GLY A 282 21.74 0.00 -8.29
CA GLY A 282 20.40 0.06 -7.72
C GLY A 282 20.31 -0.10 -6.20
N ALA A 283 19.32 -0.87 -5.75
CA ALA A 283 19.24 -1.30 -4.34
C ALA A 283 20.47 -2.14 -3.96
N MET A 284 21.01 -1.96 -2.76
CA MET A 284 22.28 -2.58 -2.36
C MET A 284 22.30 -3.11 -0.92
N ARG A 285 21.33 -2.71 -0.10
CA ARG A 285 21.30 -2.96 1.33
C ARG A 285 19.88 -3.15 1.83
N TYR A 286 19.70 -4.07 2.76
CA TYR A 286 18.40 -4.55 3.23
C TYR A 286 18.45 -4.71 4.75
N PRO A 287 17.82 -3.82 5.53
CA PRO A 287 17.76 -3.96 6.98
C PRO A 287 16.67 -4.95 7.40
N ASP A 288 16.96 -5.85 8.33
CA ASP A 288 15.97 -6.75 8.92
C ASP A 288 15.09 -5.98 9.90
N THR A 289 14.09 -5.29 9.36
CA THR A 289 13.07 -4.56 10.12
C THR A 289 11.69 -5.12 9.86
N THR A 290 10.74 -4.74 10.71
CA THR A 290 9.31 -5.06 10.59
C THR A 290 8.76 -4.66 9.21
N PHE A 291 9.25 -3.55 8.65
CA PHE A 291 8.81 -2.98 7.38
C PHE A 291 9.49 -3.58 6.15
N MET A 292 10.52 -4.42 6.34
CA MET A 292 11.23 -5.11 5.26
C MET A 292 10.92 -6.60 5.18
N ARG A 293 10.02 -7.11 6.05
CA ARG A 293 9.70 -8.55 6.19
C ARG A 293 9.42 -9.26 4.86
N ARG A 294 8.66 -8.64 3.95
CA ARG A 294 8.34 -9.23 2.64
C ARG A 294 9.57 -9.41 1.75
N THR A 295 10.56 -8.53 1.86
CA THR A 295 11.84 -8.67 1.13
C THR A 295 12.60 -9.90 1.62
N PHE A 296 12.68 -10.09 2.93
CA PHE A 296 13.33 -11.27 3.53
C PHE A 296 12.56 -12.57 3.29
N ASP A 297 11.23 -12.54 3.36
CA ASP A 297 10.37 -13.67 3.00
C ASP A 297 10.64 -14.14 1.56
N LEU A 298 10.65 -13.19 0.61
CA LEU A 298 10.97 -13.49 -0.77
C LEU A 298 12.39 -14.05 -0.92
N ALA A 299 13.39 -13.34 -0.41
CA ALA A 299 14.79 -13.71 -0.56
C ALA A 299 15.12 -15.07 0.09
N GLN A 300 14.82 -15.23 1.37
CA GLN A 300 15.29 -16.36 2.16
C GLN A 300 14.34 -17.55 2.09
N LYS A 301 13.04 -17.34 2.30
CA LYS A 301 12.08 -18.45 2.39
C LYS A 301 11.61 -18.93 1.02
N ARG A 302 11.32 -18.01 0.10
CA ARG A 302 10.80 -18.37 -1.23
C ARG A 302 11.88 -18.71 -2.22
N LEU A 303 13.01 -18.00 -2.21
CA LEU A 303 14.07 -18.16 -3.21
C LEU A 303 15.31 -18.89 -2.67
N GLY A 304 15.52 -18.94 -1.35
CA GLY A 304 16.70 -19.56 -0.76
C GLY A 304 18.00 -18.80 -1.05
N ILE A 305 17.93 -17.49 -1.28
CA ILE A 305 19.07 -16.65 -1.60
C ILE A 305 19.93 -16.46 -0.36
N LYS A 306 21.24 -16.67 -0.51
CA LYS A 306 22.23 -16.35 0.50
C LYS A 306 22.43 -14.83 0.58
N MET A 307 22.28 -14.29 1.79
CA MET A 307 22.55 -12.89 2.10
C MET A 307 23.81 -12.79 2.98
N LEU A 308 24.57 -11.72 2.81
CA LEU A 308 25.78 -11.41 3.57
C LEU A 308 25.50 -10.24 4.52
N PRO A 309 26.17 -10.15 5.68
CA PRO A 309 26.11 -8.96 6.51
C PRO A 309 26.56 -7.72 5.73
N TYR A 310 25.81 -6.63 5.87
CA TYR A 310 26.17 -5.31 5.35
C TYR A 310 26.61 -4.44 6.52
N LEU A 311 27.87 -4.02 6.51
CA LEU A 311 28.44 -3.16 7.55
C LEU A 311 28.01 -1.72 7.26
N ARG A 312 27.08 -1.18 8.05
CA ARG A 312 26.51 0.15 7.83
C ARG A 312 27.45 1.27 8.28
N SER A 313 28.22 1.03 9.34
CA SER A 313 29.12 2.01 9.95
C SER A 313 30.48 1.38 10.21
N ASN A 314 31.50 2.23 10.14
CA ASN A 314 32.85 1.90 10.54
C ASN A 314 33.43 3.11 11.27
N ASP A 315 34.03 2.88 12.43
CA ASP A 315 34.58 3.93 13.29
C ASP A 315 35.81 4.63 12.68
N ASN A 316 36.55 3.93 11.81
CA ASN A 316 37.69 4.48 11.06
C ASN A 316 37.27 5.18 9.75
N ALA A 317 36.00 5.08 9.35
CA ALA A 317 35.51 5.88 8.22
C ALA A 317 35.52 7.37 8.58
N PHE A 318 35.59 8.24 7.56
CA PHE A 318 35.79 9.67 7.74
C PHE A 318 34.50 10.50 7.65
N MET A 319 34.56 11.67 8.27
CA MET A 319 33.67 12.80 8.04
C MET A 319 34.53 14.00 7.63
N CYS A 320 34.20 14.66 6.51
CA CYS A 320 34.89 15.85 6.03
C CYS A 320 33.90 16.98 5.78
N PHE A 321 33.84 17.95 6.68
CA PHE A 321 32.95 19.11 6.59
C PHE A 321 33.73 20.38 6.88
N ASN A 322 33.39 21.47 6.20
CA ASN A 322 34.08 22.75 6.32
C ASN A 322 35.61 22.63 6.12
N GLY A 323 36.03 21.74 5.22
CA GLY A 323 37.44 21.46 4.93
C GLY A 323 38.21 20.74 6.05
N ILE A 324 37.53 20.26 7.11
CA ILE A 324 38.14 19.55 8.24
C ILE A 324 37.74 18.08 8.17
N THR A 325 38.74 17.19 8.15
CA THR A 325 38.56 15.73 8.09
C THR A 325 38.88 15.08 9.43
N VAL A 326 37.94 14.29 9.96
CA VAL A 326 38.13 13.46 11.17
C VAL A 326 37.52 12.07 10.96
N THR A 327 37.95 11.09 11.76
CA THR A 327 37.28 9.77 11.79
C THR A 327 35.93 9.87 12.51
N LYS A 328 35.01 8.97 12.18
CA LYS A 328 33.71 8.84 12.86
C LYS A 328 33.89 8.52 14.34
N LYS A 329 34.89 7.72 14.69
CA LYS A 329 35.29 7.49 16.08
C LYS A 329 35.60 8.81 16.80
N ARG A 330 36.47 9.66 16.24
CA ARG A 330 36.82 10.96 16.84
C ARG A 330 35.60 11.87 16.96
N ASN A 331 34.75 11.88 15.95
CA ASN A 331 33.50 12.63 15.96
C ASN A 331 32.55 12.16 17.09
N ASN A 332 32.40 10.84 17.25
CA ASN A 332 31.53 10.24 18.27
C ASN A 332 32.11 10.39 19.69
N GLU A 333 33.42 10.16 19.88
CA GLU A 333 34.11 10.29 21.17
C GLU A 333 34.20 11.75 21.67
N ALA A 334 34.24 12.72 20.74
CA ALA A 334 34.11 14.15 21.08
C ALA A 334 32.71 14.52 21.59
N ASN A 335 31.78 13.56 21.58
CA ASN A 335 30.44 13.66 22.14
C ASN A 335 29.64 14.83 21.57
N LEU A 336 29.83 15.23 20.29
CA LEU A 336 29.09 16.21 19.45
C LEU A 336 28.55 17.52 20.10
N VAL A 337 28.93 17.79 21.35
CA VAL A 337 28.31 18.73 22.29
C VAL A 337 29.42 19.46 23.05
N LYS A 338 30.65 18.91 23.09
CA LYS A 338 31.78 19.44 23.86
C LYS A 338 32.85 20.14 23.02
N GLU A 339 33.02 19.75 21.76
CA GLU A 339 34.06 20.30 20.87
C GLU A 339 33.50 20.54 19.46
N ASP A 340 33.51 21.80 19.03
CA ASP A 340 33.09 22.21 17.68
C ASP A 340 34.17 21.91 16.63
N ILE A 341 34.32 20.63 16.31
CA ILE A 341 35.36 20.12 15.39
C ILE A 341 35.27 20.80 14.02
N PHE A 342 34.07 20.94 13.47
CA PHE A 342 33.84 21.45 12.11
C PHE A 342 33.67 22.98 12.08
N LYS A 343 33.84 23.66 13.22
CA LYS A 343 33.76 25.13 13.33
C LYS A 343 32.43 25.68 12.82
N VAL A 344 31.33 25.07 13.26
CA VAL A 344 29.98 25.45 12.85
C VAL A 344 29.33 26.46 13.81
N THR A 345 29.86 26.65 15.03
CA THR A 345 29.26 27.56 16.01
C THR A 345 29.67 29.00 15.83
N GLU A 346 28.88 29.94 16.36
CA GLU A 346 29.17 31.37 16.34
C GLU A 346 30.55 31.71 16.95
N ALA A 347 30.93 31.02 18.04
CA ALA A 347 32.26 31.14 18.64
C ALA A 347 33.44 30.81 17.69
N ASN A 348 33.22 30.10 16.58
CA ASN A 348 34.24 29.69 15.61
C ASN A 348 33.98 30.23 14.19
N ASP A 349 33.33 31.40 14.06
CA ASP A 349 32.95 32.01 12.78
C ASP A 349 31.91 31.21 11.97
N GLY A 350 31.19 30.32 12.66
CA GLY A 350 30.02 29.63 12.14
C GLY A 350 28.72 30.38 12.43
N GLN A 351 27.58 29.70 12.27
CA GLN A 351 26.24 30.29 12.38
C GLN A 351 25.34 29.58 13.40
N ILE A 352 25.83 28.52 14.04
CA ILE A 352 25.03 27.68 14.93
C ILE A 352 25.16 28.18 16.37
N PRO A 353 24.05 28.57 17.03
CA PRO A 353 24.07 28.92 18.45
C PRO A 353 24.59 27.75 19.30
N GLU A 354 25.36 28.03 20.36
CA GLU A 354 26.02 26.99 21.15
C GLU A 354 25.04 26.05 21.87
N ASP A 355 23.86 26.53 22.27
CA ASP A 355 22.81 25.71 22.89
C ASP A 355 22.16 24.75 21.89
N GLU A 356 22.02 25.15 20.62
CA GLU A 356 21.55 24.28 19.54
C GLU A 356 22.62 23.28 19.11
N PHE A 357 23.87 23.73 18.98
CA PHE A 357 25.01 22.84 18.71
C PHE A 357 25.13 21.73 19.78
N ARG A 358 24.89 22.08 21.05
CA ARG A 358 24.91 21.12 22.16
C ARG A 358 23.84 20.02 22.08
N LYS A 359 22.85 20.11 21.21
CA LYS A 359 21.90 19.03 20.96
C LYS A 359 22.46 17.99 19.97
N GLY A 360 23.45 18.38 19.16
CA GLY A 360 24.00 17.58 18.07
C GLY A 360 23.09 17.56 16.84
N SER A 361 23.67 17.33 15.66
CA SER A 361 22.89 17.27 14.41
C SER A 361 21.91 16.09 14.38
N SER A 362 22.27 14.98 15.05
CA SER A 362 21.42 13.78 15.13
C SER A 362 20.14 13.99 15.94
N TYR A 363 20.00 15.10 16.67
CA TYR A 363 18.77 15.46 17.40
C TYR A 363 17.52 15.39 16.51
N PHE A 364 17.65 15.75 15.23
CA PHE A 364 16.58 15.58 14.25
C PHE A 364 16.11 14.12 14.15
N TRP A 365 17.03 13.18 13.96
CA TRP A 365 16.71 11.76 13.80
C TRP A 365 16.31 11.09 15.12
N ASP A 366 17.06 11.36 16.18
CA ASP A 366 16.99 10.64 17.45
C ASP A 366 15.82 11.10 18.33
N GLU A 367 15.50 12.39 18.28
CA GLU A 367 14.51 13.02 19.16
C GLU A 367 13.27 13.46 18.36
N ILE A 368 13.43 14.30 17.34
CA ILE A 368 12.28 14.88 16.62
C ILE A 368 11.51 13.81 15.84
N LEU A 369 12.20 13.01 15.03
CA LEU A 369 11.52 11.94 14.27
C LEU A 369 11.03 10.81 15.17
N ARG A 370 11.61 10.61 16.36
CA ARG A 370 11.17 9.59 17.31
C ARG A 370 9.74 9.84 17.80
N GLU A 371 9.35 11.10 18.01
CA GLU A 371 7.97 11.49 18.38
C GLU A 371 6.95 10.88 17.39
N PHE A 372 7.26 10.87 16.10
CA PHE A 372 6.39 10.31 15.07
C PHE A 372 6.51 8.80 14.92
N ARG A 373 7.73 8.25 15.03
CA ARG A 373 7.94 6.79 14.99
C ARG A 373 7.16 6.09 16.09
N GLN A 374 6.97 6.75 17.24
CA GLN A 374 6.18 6.21 18.35
C GLN A 374 4.73 5.87 17.95
N TYR A 375 4.13 6.57 16.97
CA TYR A 375 2.81 6.19 16.45
C TYR A 375 2.76 4.76 15.93
N PHE A 376 3.86 4.27 15.34
CA PHE A 376 3.98 2.92 14.77
C PHE A 376 4.35 1.85 15.79
N VAL A 377 4.48 2.23 17.07
CA VAL A 377 4.52 1.33 18.23
C VAL A 377 3.16 1.32 18.91
N ASP A 378 2.59 2.50 19.10
CA ASP A 378 1.34 2.69 19.84
C ASP A 378 0.10 2.18 19.08
N TYR A 379 0.17 2.15 17.74
CA TYR A 379 -0.96 1.80 16.88
C TYR A 379 -0.57 0.86 15.73
N PRO A 380 -1.52 0.04 15.23
CA PRO A 380 -1.36 -0.67 13.96
C PRO A 380 -1.04 0.30 12.81
N PHE A 381 -0.26 -0.17 11.83
CA PHE A 381 0.28 0.69 10.77
C PHE A 381 -0.76 1.59 10.09
N PRO A 382 -1.96 1.13 9.66
CA PRO A 382 -2.94 2.01 9.02
C PRO A 382 -3.38 3.17 9.93
N GLN A 383 -3.55 2.91 11.23
CA GLN A 383 -3.95 3.94 12.19
C GLN A 383 -2.79 4.91 12.49
N ALA A 384 -1.57 4.39 12.62
CA ALA A 384 -0.36 5.20 12.79
C ALA A 384 -0.14 6.14 11.60
N PHE A 385 -0.35 5.62 10.39
CA PHE A 385 -0.23 6.39 9.15
C PHE A 385 -1.29 7.50 9.07
N GLU A 386 -2.55 7.23 9.42
CA GLU A 386 -3.58 8.29 9.49
C GLU A 386 -3.28 9.37 10.55
N LYS A 387 -2.63 9.01 11.67
CA LYS A 387 -2.17 10.01 12.64
C LYS A 387 -1.03 10.86 12.09
N LEU A 388 -0.11 10.25 11.36
CA LEU A 388 1.00 10.94 10.72
C LEU A 388 0.51 11.95 9.66
N LYS A 389 -0.55 11.61 8.90
CA LYS A 389 -1.16 12.51 7.89
C LYS A 389 -1.69 13.84 8.46
N ARG A 390 -1.80 14.01 9.77
CA ARG A 390 -2.11 15.34 10.37
C ARG A 390 -1.02 16.38 10.11
N TRP A 391 0.18 15.93 9.77
CA TRP A 391 1.35 16.76 9.51
C TRP A 391 1.71 16.83 8.02
N GLU A 392 0.83 16.32 7.17
CA GLU A 392 1.06 16.10 5.74
C GLU A 392 1.38 17.38 4.97
N GLU A 393 0.78 18.51 5.37
CA GLU A 393 0.99 19.82 4.72
C GLU A 393 2.41 20.37 4.93
N HIS A 394 3.18 19.78 5.84
CA HIS A 394 4.52 20.22 6.14
C HIS A 394 5.58 19.49 5.33
N SER A 395 6.50 20.26 4.74
CA SER A 395 7.86 19.78 4.51
C SER A 395 8.61 19.64 5.84
N VAL A 396 9.70 18.87 5.87
CA VAL A 396 10.58 18.79 7.05
C VAL A 396 11.01 20.19 7.49
N ARG A 397 11.47 21.02 6.57
CA ARG A 397 11.91 22.40 6.83
C ARG A 397 10.78 23.24 7.42
N SER A 398 9.59 23.19 6.83
CA SER A 398 8.44 23.96 7.32
C SER A 398 8.02 23.54 8.72
N TYR A 399 8.05 22.25 9.03
CA TYR A 399 7.73 21.74 10.37
C TYR A 399 8.75 22.22 11.40
N LEU A 400 10.05 22.10 11.11
CA LEU A 400 11.11 22.53 12.03
C LEU A 400 11.07 24.04 12.29
N LEU A 401 10.87 24.85 11.25
CA LEU A 401 10.82 26.31 11.36
C LEU A 401 9.51 26.82 12.01
N VAL A 402 8.37 26.31 11.57
CA VAL A 402 7.05 26.88 11.92
C VAL A 402 6.47 26.21 13.16
N VAL A 403 6.63 24.90 13.32
CA VAL A 403 6.05 24.14 14.43
C VAL A 403 7.05 24.03 15.59
N LYS A 404 8.26 23.53 15.33
CA LYS A 404 9.30 23.37 16.38
C LYS A 404 10.05 24.67 16.68
N LYS A 405 9.85 25.73 15.87
CA LYS A 405 10.49 27.06 16.02
C LYS A 405 12.03 26.99 16.06
N ILE A 406 12.62 26.03 15.36
CA ILE A 406 14.08 25.88 15.27
C ILE A 406 14.62 26.92 14.28
N PRO A 407 15.71 27.65 14.60
CA PRO A 407 16.28 28.65 13.70
C PRO A 407 16.70 28.07 12.33
N TYR A 408 16.54 28.87 11.27
CA TYR A 408 16.85 28.44 9.90
C TYR A 408 18.27 27.87 9.75
N VAL A 409 19.27 28.54 10.33
CA VAL A 409 20.69 28.12 10.28
C VAL A 409 20.91 26.73 10.90
N VAL A 410 20.15 26.39 11.95
CA VAL A 410 20.19 25.07 12.58
C VAL A 410 19.50 24.03 11.71
N VAL A 411 18.38 24.38 11.07
CA VAL A 411 17.69 23.48 10.13
C VAL A 411 18.55 23.18 8.89
N ASP A 412 19.25 24.18 8.35
CA ASP A 412 20.22 23.99 7.26
C ASP A 412 21.39 23.09 7.68
N TRP A 413 21.88 23.27 8.91
CA TRP A 413 22.93 22.41 9.47
C TRP A 413 22.46 20.96 9.66
N TYR A 414 21.26 20.74 10.19
CA TYR A 414 20.66 19.39 10.26
C TYR A 414 20.57 18.75 8.88
N GLU A 415 20.09 19.47 7.87
CA GLU A 415 20.01 18.93 6.49
C GLU A 415 21.39 18.57 5.95
N LYS A 416 22.39 19.43 6.15
CA LYS A 416 23.77 19.23 5.68
C LYS A 416 24.42 17.99 6.29
N MET A 417 24.26 17.81 7.60
CA MET A 417 24.91 16.73 8.35
C MET A 417 24.16 15.41 8.24
N GLU A 418 22.83 15.45 8.22
CA GLU A 418 21.98 14.26 8.37
C GLU A 418 21.25 13.84 7.08
N SER A 419 21.40 14.59 5.99
CA SER A 419 20.57 14.44 4.79
C SER A 419 21.22 14.90 3.48
N ARG A 420 20.39 14.99 2.43
CA ARG A 420 20.74 15.41 1.06
C ARG A 420 20.28 16.84 0.84
N THR A 421 21.04 17.62 0.05
CA THR A 421 20.74 19.03 -0.19
C THR A 421 19.41 19.22 -0.92
N GLY A 422 18.46 19.91 -0.28
CA GLY A 422 17.10 20.16 -0.75
C GLY A 422 16.09 19.07 -0.36
N LEU A 423 16.49 18.06 0.43
CA LEU A 423 15.57 17.02 0.89
C LEU A 423 14.63 17.54 1.99
N PHE A 424 15.06 18.50 2.82
CA PHE A 424 14.20 19.02 3.88
C PHE A 424 13.02 19.83 3.34
N ASP A 425 13.05 20.24 2.08
CA ASP A 425 11.91 20.89 1.41
C ASP A 425 10.85 19.90 0.91
N GLN A 426 11.06 18.59 1.14
CA GLN A 426 10.14 17.51 0.79
C GLN A 426 9.30 17.07 2.00
N SER A 427 8.37 16.14 1.78
CA SER A 427 7.37 15.72 2.78
C SER A 427 7.99 15.26 4.11
N LEU A 428 7.46 15.79 5.21
CA LEU A 428 7.75 15.27 6.55
C LEU A 428 7.24 13.84 6.70
N THR A 429 6.02 13.54 6.21
CA THR A 429 5.42 12.19 6.23
C THR A 429 6.36 11.18 5.56
N GLU A 430 6.88 11.51 4.37
CA GLU A 430 7.85 10.67 3.64
C GLU A 430 9.11 10.42 4.49
N THR A 431 9.65 11.47 5.10
CA THR A 431 10.87 11.37 5.91
C THR A 431 10.67 10.51 7.16
N VAL A 432 9.50 10.62 7.82
CA VAL A 432 9.14 9.75 8.94
C VAL A 432 9.01 8.30 8.48
N LEU A 433 8.32 8.02 7.37
CA LEU A 433 8.16 6.66 6.85
C LEU A 433 9.51 6.04 6.45
N ALA A 434 10.37 6.82 5.78
CA ALA A 434 11.73 6.39 5.48
C ALA A 434 12.52 6.08 6.77
N SER A 435 12.31 6.87 7.83
CA SER A 435 12.98 6.67 9.11
C SER A 435 12.63 5.35 9.80
N LEU A 436 11.44 4.81 9.57
CA LEU A 436 11.02 3.52 10.12
C LEU A 436 11.89 2.35 9.59
N VAL A 437 12.42 2.47 8.37
CA VAL A 437 13.30 1.45 7.78
C VAL A 437 14.72 1.52 8.35
N PHE A 438 15.19 2.73 8.69
CA PHE A 438 16.52 2.91 9.28
C PHE A 438 16.53 2.70 10.80
N MET A 439 15.45 3.06 11.49
CA MET A 439 15.29 3.00 12.94
C MET A 439 13.90 2.43 13.26
N ASP A 440 13.77 1.11 13.17
CA ASP A 440 12.51 0.42 13.48
C ASP A 440 12.19 0.54 14.97
N PRO A 441 11.14 1.29 15.36
CA PRO A 441 10.84 1.51 16.76
C PRO A 441 10.34 0.23 17.46
N ASN A 442 9.85 -0.77 16.71
CA ASN A 442 9.46 -2.08 17.25
C ASN A 442 10.66 -2.96 17.62
N LYS A 443 11.86 -2.58 17.15
CA LYS A 443 13.13 -3.26 17.45
C LYS A 443 14.10 -2.33 18.18
N ALA A 444 13.63 -1.27 18.85
CA ALA A 444 14.49 -0.26 19.48
C ALA A 444 15.51 -0.81 20.50
N ASN A 445 15.21 -1.96 21.13
CA ASN A 445 16.10 -2.65 22.08
C ASN A 445 16.93 -3.78 21.46
N GLN A 446 16.97 -3.87 20.12
CA GLN A 446 17.67 -4.92 19.39
C GLN A 446 18.57 -4.30 18.32
N GLU A 447 19.73 -4.89 18.08
CA GLU A 447 20.57 -4.50 16.96
C GLU A 447 19.89 -4.94 15.65
N VAL A 448 19.56 -3.98 14.79
CA VAL A 448 19.00 -4.27 13.46
C VAL A 448 20.13 -4.74 12.56
N GLY A 449 20.10 -6.02 12.19
CA GLY A 449 21.00 -6.59 11.19
C GLY A 449 20.76 -5.99 9.80
N TRP A 450 21.82 -5.58 9.12
CA TRP A 450 21.79 -5.14 7.73
C TRP A 450 22.40 -6.19 6.84
N PHE A 451 21.86 -6.34 5.63
CA PHE A 451 22.29 -7.39 4.69
C PHE A 451 22.43 -6.87 3.26
N CYS A 452 23.22 -7.58 2.45
CA CYS A 452 23.28 -7.47 1.00
C CYS A 452 23.22 -8.87 0.37
N PHE A 453 23.01 -8.95 -0.94
CA PHE A 453 22.95 -10.25 -1.64
C PHE A 453 24.34 -10.73 -2.03
N ASP A 454 24.61 -12.03 -1.86
CA ASP A 454 25.87 -12.66 -2.23
C ASP A 454 26.03 -12.75 -3.76
N GLY A 455 26.66 -11.73 -4.36
CA GLY A 455 26.83 -11.61 -5.82
C GLY A 455 26.08 -10.43 -6.47
N GLY A 456 25.46 -9.56 -5.66
CA GLY A 456 24.80 -8.33 -6.10
C GLY A 456 23.28 -8.43 -6.15
N SER A 457 22.60 -7.29 -6.22
CA SER A 457 21.14 -7.19 -6.18
C SER A 457 20.41 -7.89 -7.33
N GLU A 458 21.10 -8.13 -8.46
CA GLU A 458 20.52 -8.85 -9.61
C GLU A 458 20.18 -10.31 -9.29
N VAL A 459 20.88 -10.93 -8.33
CA VAL A 459 20.60 -12.31 -7.88
C VAL A 459 19.12 -12.49 -7.53
N LEU A 460 18.49 -11.45 -6.97
CA LEU A 460 17.07 -11.50 -6.63
C LEU A 460 16.19 -11.74 -7.86
N HIS A 461 16.39 -11.01 -8.96
CA HIS A 461 15.57 -11.22 -10.16
C HIS A 461 16.01 -12.45 -10.97
N GLU A 462 17.27 -12.83 -10.90
CA GLU A 462 17.77 -14.08 -11.52
C GLU A 462 17.10 -15.31 -10.92
N GLU A 463 17.02 -15.40 -9.58
CA GLU A 463 16.35 -16.53 -8.91
C GLU A 463 14.84 -16.54 -9.15
N ILE A 464 14.20 -15.37 -9.22
CA ILE A 464 12.77 -15.31 -9.59
C ILE A 464 12.57 -15.89 -10.98
N ARG A 465 13.36 -15.47 -11.96
CA ARG A 465 13.23 -15.94 -13.36
C ARG A 465 13.38 -17.46 -13.48
N LYS A 466 14.20 -18.11 -12.64
CA LYS A 466 14.33 -19.58 -12.64
C LYS A 466 13.04 -20.29 -12.21
N LYS A 467 12.15 -19.60 -11.48
CA LYS A 467 10.87 -20.14 -11.00
C LYS A 467 9.66 -19.78 -11.86
N LEU A 468 9.77 -18.77 -12.71
CA LEU A 468 8.65 -18.31 -13.54
C LEU A 468 8.32 -19.31 -14.65
N SER A 469 7.02 -19.58 -14.83
CA SER A 469 6.54 -20.39 -15.96
C SER A 469 6.66 -19.64 -17.29
N THR A 470 6.55 -18.30 -17.27
CA THR A 470 6.59 -17.44 -18.45
C THR A 470 7.67 -16.37 -18.29
N GLN A 471 8.68 -16.41 -19.17
CA GLN A 471 9.81 -15.47 -19.13
C GLN A 471 9.45 -14.07 -19.65
N PRO A 472 10.11 -13.00 -19.14
CA PRO A 472 9.96 -11.66 -19.68
C PRO A 472 10.32 -11.54 -21.16
N LYS A 473 9.50 -10.79 -21.91
CA LYS A 473 9.77 -10.37 -23.29
C LYS A 473 10.38 -8.97 -23.26
N LEU A 474 11.66 -8.90 -23.63
CA LEU A 474 12.46 -7.68 -23.64
C LEU A 474 12.21 -6.85 -24.89
N HIS A 475 12.66 -5.60 -24.88
CA HIS A 475 12.50 -4.64 -25.98
C HIS A 475 11.04 -4.40 -26.38
N MET A 476 10.11 -4.52 -25.44
CA MET A 476 8.68 -4.29 -25.60
C MET A 476 8.31 -2.96 -24.94
N ARG A 477 8.69 -1.82 -25.57
CA ARG A 477 8.40 -0.50 -25.01
C ARG A 477 6.93 -0.15 -25.23
N ALA A 478 6.12 -0.09 -24.18
CA ALA A 478 4.74 0.38 -24.28
C ALA A 478 4.72 1.84 -24.78
N VAL A 479 3.88 2.13 -25.79
CA VAL A 479 3.73 3.48 -26.37
C VAL A 479 2.28 3.97 -26.34
N GLN A 480 1.30 3.07 -26.28
CA GLN A 480 -0.11 3.41 -26.08
C GLN A 480 -0.78 2.33 -25.23
N ILE A 481 -1.70 2.74 -24.35
CA ILE A 481 -2.57 1.85 -23.58
C ILE A 481 -4.01 2.37 -23.71
N LYS A 482 -4.93 1.49 -24.09
CA LYS A 482 -6.35 1.84 -24.23
C LYS A 482 -7.28 0.71 -23.81
N GLU A 483 -8.50 1.08 -23.44
CA GLU A 483 -9.62 0.16 -23.29
C GLU A 483 -10.18 -0.21 -24.67
N GLU A 484 -10.52 -1.48 -24.87
CA GLU A 484 -11.28 -1.88 -26.05
C GLU A 484 -12.76 -1.55 -25.85
N GLU A 485 -13.48 -1.29 -26.95
CA GLU A 485 -14.88 -0.81 -26.92
C GLU A 485 -15.84 -1.75 -26.19
N ASP A 486 -15.54 -3.05 -26.17
CA ASP A 486 -16.34 -4.05 -25.46
C ASP A 486 -16.11 -4.07 -23.93
N GLY A 487 -15.10 -3.33 -23.44
CA GLY A 487 -14.71 -3.26 -22.03
C GLY A 487 -14.16 -4.58 -21.46
N LYS A 488 -13.85 -5.57 -22.31
CA LYS A 488 -13.41 -6.90 -21.88
C LYS A 488 -11.90 -7.04 -21.75
N CYS A 489 -11.13 -6.16 -22.39
CA CYS A 489 -9.68 -6.19 -22.34
C CYS A 489 -9.05 -4.80 -22.50
N ILE A 490 -7.78 -4.73 -22.11
CA ILE A 490 -6.91 -3.58 -22.33
C ILE A 490 -5.98 -3.93 -23.50
N ALA A 491 -5.91 -3.05 -24.50
CA ALA A 491 -4.96 -3.15 -25.59
C ALA A 491 -3.73 -2.28 -25.28
N VAL A 492 -2.54 -2.86 -25.48
CA VAL A 492 -1.26 -2.16 -25.31
C VAL A 492 -0.48 -2.27 -26.60
N GLU A 493 -0.10 -1.12 -27.15
CA GLU A 493 0.81 -1.02 -28.30
C GLU A 493 2.25 -0.97 -27.80
N PHE A 494 3.11 -1.79 -28.39
CA PHE A 494 4.52 -1.87 -28.09
C PHE A 494 5.37 -1.50 -29.30
N ASP A 495 6.43 -0.74 -29.04
CA ASP A 495 7.51 -0.43 -29.97
C ASP A 495 8.73 -1.30 -29.65
N SER A 496 9.10 -2.15 -30.60
CA SER A 496 10.25 -3.05 -30.51
C SER A 496 11.40 -2.67 -31.42
N ARG A 497 11.47 -1.42 -31.90
CA ARG A 497 12.56 -0.95 -32.78
C ARG A 497 13.95 -1.03 -32.16
N ARG A 498 14.05 -1.12 -30.83
CA ARG A 498 15.31 -1.35 -30.10
C ARG A 498 15.69 -2.82 -29.93
N ASP A 499 14.88 -3.76 -30.44
CA ASP A 499 15.25 -5.17 -30.44
C ASP A 499 16.45 -5.37 -31.37
N PRO A 500 17.54 -6.02 -30.92
CA PRO A 500 18.72 -6.27 -31.75
C PRO A 500 18.44 -7.22 -32.91
N ARG A 501 17.31 -7.93 -32.94
CA ARG A 501 16.89 -8.83 -34.02
C ARG A 501 16.01 -8.06 -35.01
N PRO A 502 16.47 -7.79 -36.25
CA PRO A 502 15.71 -6.99 -37.21
C PRO A 502 14.30 -7.55 -37.51
N SER A 503 14.13 -8.87 -37.52
CA SER A 503 12.83 -9.52 -37.76
C SER A 503 11.81 -9.33 -36.64
N ALA A 504 12.25 -8.91 -35.45
CA ALA A 504 11.39 -8.67 -34.28
C ALA A 504 11.06 -7.19 -34.09
N GLN A 505 11.63 -6.30 -34.91
CA GLN A 505 11.38 -4.86 -34.84
C GLN A 505 10.05 -4.49 -35.47
N GLY A 506 9.36 -3.53 -34.86
CA GLY A 506 8.13 -2.97 -35.40
C GLY A 506 7.23 -2.45 -34.30
N ARG A 507 5.96 -2.25 -34.66
CA ARG A 507 4.90 -2.01 -33.70
C ARG A 507 3.98 -3.23 -33.62
N SER A 508 3.55 -3.56 -32.42
CA SER A 508 2.60 -4.66 -32.20
C SER A 508 1.61 -4.30 -31.11
N VAL A 509 0.38 -4.78 -31.26
CA VAL A 509 -0.67 -4.62 -30.24
C VAL A 509 -0.92 -5.96 -29.57
N LYS A 510 -0.96 -5.97 -28.25
CA LYS A 510 -1.38 -7.13 -27.44
C LYS A 510 -2.59 -6.76 -26.60
N LYS A 511 -3.48 -7.73 -26.41
CA LYS A 511 -4.70 -7.60 -25.60
C LYS A 511 -4.58 -8.42 -24.33
N PHE A 512 -4.98 -7.82 -23.22
CA PHE A 512 -4.89 -8.42 -21.88
C PHE A 512 -6.22 -8.30 -21.15
N SER A 513 -6.59 -9.33 -20.38
CA SER A 513 -7.81 -9.29 -19.55
C SER A 513 -7.75 -8.16 -18.55
N ASN A 514 -6.60 -8.06 -17.89
CA ASN A 514 -6.23 -7.05 -16.91
C ASN A 514 -4.76 -6.69 -17.12
N VAL A 515 -4.37 -5.48 -16.73
CA VAL A 515 -2.98 -5.03 -16.77
C VAL A 515 -2.55 -4.59 -15.37
N ILE A 516 -1.42 -5.12 -14.91
CA ILE A 516 -0.67 -4.59 -13.77
C ILE A 516 0.53 -3.84 -14.36
N CYS A 517 0.46 -2.50 -14.30
CA CYS A 517 1.51 -1.62 -14.78
C CYS A 517 2.51 -1.35 -13.66
N THR A 518 3.77 -1.69 -13.90
CA THR A 518 4.88 -1.53 -12.95
C THR A 518 5.93 -0.50 -13.40
N MET A 519 5.62 0.24 -14.46
CA MET A 519 6.42 1.38 -14.91
C MET A 519 6.45 2.46 -13.83
N SER A 520 7.56 3.20 -13.72
CA SER A 520 7.54 4.44 -12.96
C SER A 520 6.51 5.40 -13.57
N PHE A 521 5.87 6.24 -12.76
CA PHE A 521 4.93 7.23 -13.27
C PHE A 521 5.61 8.23 -14.22
N ALA A 522 6.90 8.51 -14.00
CA ALA A 522 7.72 9.29 -14.92
C ALA A 522 7.80 8.65 -16.32
N CYS A 523 7.97 7.32 -16.41
CA CYS A 523 7.94 6.60 -17.68
C CYS A 523 6.53 6.48 -18.25
N LEU A 524 5.53 6.22 -17.40
CA LEU A 524 4.13 6.10 -17.82
C LEU A 524 3.60 7.41 -18.41
N ARG A 525 4.11 8.57 -17.95
CA ARG A 525 3.82 9.89 -18.52
C ARG A 525 4.18 10.02 -20.01
N MET A 526 5.09 9.17 -20.50
CA MET A 526 5.55 9.15 -21.90
C MET A 526 4.73 8.21 -22.79
N VAL A 527 3.72 7.53 -22.23
CA VAL A 527 2.81 6.62 -22.93
C VAL A 527 1.51 7.36 -23.25
N ASP A 528 0.93 7.13 -24.42
CA ASP A 528 -0.41 7.61 -24.73
C ASP A 528 -1.46 6.82 -23.93
N LEU A 529 -2.21 7.53 -23.10
CA LEU A 529 -3.24 6.99 -22.19
C LEU A 529 -4.63 7.59 -22.48
N ASP A 530 -4.83 8.25 -23.62
CA ASP A 530 -6.09 8.95 -23.90
C ASP A 530 -7.25 7.97 -24.12
N GLY A 531 -6.96 6.77 -24.62
CA GLY A 531 -7.93 5.68 -24.73
C GLY A 531 -8.16 4.90 -23.43
N LEU A 532 -7.54 5.29 -22.30
CA LEU A 532 -7.69 4.64 -21.01
C LEU A 532 -8.38 5.61 -20.02
N TYR A 533 -9.47 5.17 -19.39
CA TYR A 533 -10.06 5.95 -18.32
C TYR A 533 -9.12 6.02 -17.13
N LEU A 534 -8.71 7.24 -16.80
CA LEU A 534 -7.95 7.59 -15.61
C LEU A 534 -8.71 8.73 -14.93
N SER A 535 -8.92 8.62 -13.61
CA SER A 535 -9.50 9.73 -12.85
C SER A 535 -8.61 10.96 -12.94
N TYR A 536 -9.18 12.15 -12.68
CA TYR A 536 -8.40 13.38 -12.64
C TYR A 536 -7.22 13.28 -11.66
N GLY A 537 -7.46 12.68 -10.48
CA GLY A 537 -6.42 12.42 -9.49
C GLY A 537 -5.29 11.54 -10.00
N GLN A 538 -5.62 10.47 -10.75
CA GLN A 538 -4.61 9.59 -11.38
C GLN A 538 -3.80 10.32 -12.46
N ARG A 539 -4.47 11.08 -13.35
CA ARG A 539 -3.78 11.89 -14.37
C ARG A 539 -2.86 12.93 -13.73
N ASN A 540 -3.31 13.55 -12.63
CA ASN A 540 -2.52 14.51 -11.88
C ASN A 540 -1.33 13.83 -11.18
N ALA A 541 -1.50 12.63 -10.62
CA ALA A 541 -0.43 11.86 -10.01
C ALA A 541 0.69 11.53 -11.00
N ILE A 542 0.33 11.02 -12.19
CA ILE A 542 1.28 10.68 -13.27
C ILE A 542 2.13 11.90 -13.66
N ARG A 543 1.56 13.11 -13.55
CA ARG A 543 2.25 14.37 -13.87
C ARG A 543 3.07 14.94 -12.71
N THR A 544 2.58 14.84 -11.47
CA THR A 544 3.09 15.64 -10.33
C THR A 544 3.96 14.87 -9.35
N LEU A 545 3.92 13.53 -9.35
CA LEU A 545 4.76 12.75 -8.47
C LEU A 545 6.22 12.94 -8.85
N ALA A 546 6.98 13.50 -7.90
CA ALA A 546 8.41 13.68 -8.08
C ALA A 546 9.12 12.33 -7.94
N TYR A 547 10.18 12.17 -8.71
CA TYR A 547 11.14 11.10 -8.52
C TYR A 547 12.44 11.74 -8.03
N THR A 548 13.04 11.15 -7.01
CA THR A 548 14.30 11.63 -6.46
C THR A 548 15.40 11.52 -7.52
N PRO A 549 16.12 12.60 -7.83
CA PRO A 549 17.34 12.49 -8.59
C PRO A 549 18.39 11.83 -7.70
N SER A 550 19.10 10.87 -8.28
CA SER A 550 20.17 10.14 -7.61
C SER A 550 21.19 9.68 -8.64
N ILE A 551 22.45 9.64 -8.23
CA ILE A 551 23.52 9.03 -9.00
C ILE A 551 24.30 8.05 -8.12
N LYS A 552 25.01 7.12 -8.75
CA LYS A 552 26.11 6.39 -8.13
C LYS A 552 27.27 6.26 -9.10
N ILE A 553 28.49 6.41 -8.59
CA ILE A 553 29.72 6.20 -9.36
C ILE A 553 30.48 5.05 -8.70
N GLY A 554 30.52 3.90 -9.36
CA GLY A 554 31.36 2.79 -8.96
C GLY A 554 32.78 2.96 -9.50
N ILE A 555 33.79 2.66 -8.70
CA ILE A 555 35.19 2.62 -9.12
C ILE A 555 35.81 1.30 -8.68
N GLN A 556 36.50 0.64 -9.62
CA GLN A 556 37.36 -0.50 -9.35
C GLN A 556 38.80 -0.01 -9.19
N PHE A 557 39.45 -0.46 -8.12
CA PHE A 557 40.87 -0.23 -7.87
C PHE A 557 41.65 -1.55 -7.90
N LYS A 558 42.99 -1.51 -7.96
CA LYS A 558 43.87 -2.68 -7.86
C LYS A 558 43.70 -3.42 -6.53
N THR A 559 43.61 -2.65 -5.45
CA THR A 559 43.40 -3.16 -4.10
C THR A 559 42.34 -2.32 -3.38
N ALA A 560 41.70 -2.91 -2.37
CA ALA A 560 40.87 -2.18 -1.40
C ALA A 560 41.78 -1.33 -0.49
N TRP A 561 42.40 -0.29 -1.04
CA TRP A 561 43.44 0.51 -0.39
C TRP A 561 42.99 1.13 0.95
N TRP A 562 41.69 1.33 1.14
CA TRP A 562 41.07 1.82 2.38
C TRP A 562 41.21 0.83 3.56
N GLU A 563 41.44 -0.46 3.31
CA GLU A 563 41.71 -1.45 4.37
C GLU A 563 42.96 -1.08 5.18
N LYS A 564 43.96 -0.44 4.54
CA LYS A 564 45.17 0.07 5.21
C LYS A 564 44.86 1.23 6.17
N LEU A 565 43.70 1.87 6.03
CA LEU A 565 43.19 2.89 6.94
C LEU A 565 42.33 2.29 8.07
N GLY A 566 42.22 0.97 8.14
CA GLY A 566 41.37 0.26 9.09
C GLY A 566 39.88 0.29 8.72
N ILE A 567 39.55 0.62 7.47
CA ILE A 567 38.16 0.69 7.00
C ILE A 567 37.74 -0.67 6.44
N GLU A 568 36.68 -1.21 7.02
CA GLU A 568 36.00 -2.44 6.65
C GLU A 568 34.50 -2.14 6.54
N GLY A 569 33.98 -2.09 5.30
CA GLY A 569 32.62 -1.63 5.04
C GLY A 569 32.31 -0.22 5.58
N GLY A 570 31.02 0.10 5.72
CA GLY A 570 30.56 1.41 6.17
C GLY A 570 30.58 2.48 5.08
N GLN A 571 30.51 3.74 5.50
CA GLN A 571 30.53 4.90 4.59
C GLN A 571 31.25 6.08 5.22
N SER A 572 31.92 6.89 4.40
CA SER A 572 32.44 8.20 4.75
C SER A 572 31.59 9.29 4.13
N SER A 573 31.46 10.43 4.81
CA SER A 573 30.50 11.49 4.45
C SER A 573 31.17 12.85 4.40
N THR A 574 30.75 13.71 3.48
CA THR A 574 31.36 15.02 3.24
C THR A 574 30.36 16.02 2.63
N ASP A 575 30.65 17.31 2.79
CA ASP A 575 29.99 18.41 2.07
C ASP A 575 30.58 18.68 0.67
N ARG A 576 31.64 17.95 0.30
CA ARG A 576 32.19 17.94 -1.06
C ARG A 576 31.23 17.30 -2.08
N PRO A 577 31.39 17.57 -3.39
CA PRO A 577 30.48 17.06 -4.41
C PRO A 577 30.24 15.55 -4.43
N ILE A 578 31.13 14.69 -3.92
CA ILE A 578 30.87 13.23 -3.84
C ILE A 578 29.88 12.81 -2.74
N ARG A 579 29.58 13.69 -1.78
CA ARG A 579 28.71 13.52 -0.60
C ARG A 579 28.98 12.29 0.27
N ASP A 580 28.73 11.08 -0.23
CA ASP A 580 28.98 9.83 0.48
C ASP A 580 29.84 8.89 -0.38
N CYS A 581 30.86 8.30 0.24
CA CYS A 581 31.63 7.20 -0.30
C CYS A 581 31.30 5.92 0.50
N VAL A 582 30.96 4.83 -0.17
CA VAL A 582 30.52 3.57 0.44
C VAL A 582 31.51 2.45 0.14
N TYR A 583 32.02 1.83 1.21
CA TYR A 583 32.94 0.71 1.12
C TYR A 583 32.16 -0.61 1.08
N PRO A 584 32.57 -1.58 0.26
CA PRO A 584 31.88 -2.86 0.15
C PRO A 584 31.96 -3.65 1.47
N SER A 585 30.89 -4.39 1.77
CA SER A 585 30.81 -5.30 2.94
C SER A 585 30.99 -6.77 2.57
N TYR A 586 31.12 -7.07 1.28
CA TYR A 586 31.28 -8.43 0.75
C TYR A 586 32.75 -8.75 0.50
N PRO A 587 33.14 -10.03 0.58
CA PRO A 587 34.54 -10.44 0.53
C PRO A 587 35.16 -10.18 -0.85
N SER A 588 36.48 -10.32 -0.92
CA SER A 588 37.21 -10.43 -2.19
C SER A 588 37.05 -11.84 -2.79
N ASP A 589 37.55 -12.01 -4.02
CA ASP A 589 37.71 -13.31 -4.65
C ASP A 589 39.10 -13.46 -5.29
N SER A 590 39.38 -14.63 -5.87
CA SER A 590 40.68 -14.97 -6.45
C SER A 590 41.06 -14.12 -7.66
N THR A 591 40.14 -13.36 -8.26
CA THR A 591 40.47 -12.50 -9.41
C THR A 591 41.24 -11.24 -8.99
N HIS A 592 41.19 -10.86 -7.70
CA HIS A 592 41.90 -9.71 -7.16
C HIS A 592 42.49 -10.04 -5.79
N PRO A 593 43.61 -10.79 -5.74
CA PRO A 593 44.25 -11.17 -4.48
C PRO A 593 44.85 -9.94 -3.78
N GLY A 594 44.88 -9.98 -2.44
CA GLY A 594 45.53 -8.95 -1.61
C GLY A 594 44.58 -7.98 -0.92
N SER A 595 43.27 -8.16 -1.04
CA SER A 595 42.24 -7.45 -0.26
C SER A 595 41.36 -8.45 0.50
N LYS A 596 40.85 -8.07 1.67
CA LYS A 596 39.89 -8.89 2.44
C LYS A 596 38.46 -8.73 1.89
N TYR A 597 38.11 -7.54 1.46
CA TYR A 597 36.84 -7.18 0.84
C TYR A 597 37.03 -6.87 -0.65
N SER A 598 35.92 -6.75 -1.38
CA SER A 598 35.96 -6.28 -2.75
C SER A 598 36.73 -4.94 -2.87
N ASN A 599 37.49 -4.80 -3.95
CA ASN A 599 38.20 -3.60 -4.39
C ASN A 599 37.31 -2.67 -5.23
N CYS A 600 36.02 -2.96 -5.35
CA CYS A 600 35.03 -2.12 -6.01
C CYS A 600 34.26 -1.30 -4.96
N MET A 601 34.38 0.03 -5.00
CA MET A 601 33.66 0.92 -4.10
C MET A 601 32.62 1.77 -4.83
N ILE A 602 31.67 2.32 -4.08
CA ILE A 602 30.83 3.41 -4.57
C ILE A 602 31.51 4.70 -4.13
N ALA A 603 32.24 5.33 -5.05
CA ALA A 603 33.05 6.50 -4.79
C ALA A 603 32.21 7.78 -4.56
N ALA A 604 31.02 7.83 -5.16
CA ALA A 604 30.04 8.89 -4.94
C ALA A 604 28.64 8.29 -4.91
N TYR A 605 27.87 8.55 -3.85
CA TYR A 605 26.47 8.22 -3.75
C TYR A 605 25.64 9.43 -3.29
N ASN A 606 25.00 10.08 -4.26
CA ASN A 606 24.35 11.37 -4.04
C ASN A 606 22.87 11.29 -4.43
N GLY A 607 22.08 12.25 -3.94
CA GLY A 607 20.75 12.52 -4.45
C GLY A 607 20.39 13.99 -4.44
N MET A 608 19.14 14.27 -4.80
CA MET A 608 18.60 15.63 -4.87
C MET A 608 19.52 16.53 -5.71
N GLN A 609 19.74 17.78 -5.27
CA GLN A 609 20.50 18.76 -6.05
C GLN A 609 21.94 18.33 -6.34
N ASP A 610 22.59 17.62 -5.40
CA ASP A 610 23.98 17.18 -5.59
C ASP A 610 24.11 16.18 -6.74
N SER A 611 23.14 15.28 -6.86
CA SER A 611 23.13 14.33 -7.98
C SER A 611 22.86 14.98 -9.33
N GLN A 612 22.03 16.02 -9.40
CA GLN A 612 21.80 16.75 -10.64
C GLN A 612 23.03 17.52 -11.10
N ARG A 613 23.78 18.11 -10.16
CA ARG A 613 25.05 18.80 -10.42
C ARG A 613 26.08 17.83 -11.00
N LEU A 614 26.34 16.72 -10.32
CA LEU A 614 27.36 15.77 -10.73
C LEU A 614 26.91 14.92 -11.95
N GLY A 615 25.64 14.54 -12.02
CA GLY A 615 25.02 13.85 -13.17
C GLY A 615 25.02 14.68 -14.45
N GLY A 616 25.09 16.02 -14.33
CA GLY A 616 25.32 16.92 -15.46
C GLY A 616 26.57 16.57 -16.28
N LEU A 617 27.59 15.99 -15.64
CA LEU A 617 28.88 15.62 -16.26
C LEU A 617 28.91 14.19 -16.86
N MET A 618 27.93 13.33 -16.55
CA MET A 618 27.90 11.92 -16.99
C MET A 618 27.49 11.77 -18.46
N LYS A 619 28.21 12.38 -19.42
CA LYS A 619 27.85 12.45 -20.85
C LYS A 619 28.17 11.18 -21.64
N GLY A 620 28.67 10.14 -20.98
CA GLY A 620 29.04 8.87 -21.59
C GLY A 620 30.54 8.64 -21.47
N ARG A 621 30.92 7.36 -21.58
CA ARG A 621 32.31 6.91 -21.41
C ARG A 621 33.24 7.67 -22.35
N ASP A 622 34.40 8.06 -21.80
CA ASP A 622 35.50 8.74 -22.49
C ASP A 622 35.23 10.17 -23.00
N THR A 623 34.06 10.77 -22.75
CA THR A 623 33.82 12.17 -23.10
C THR A 623 34.62 13.14 -22.21
N PRO A 624 34.93 14.36 -22.67
CA PRO A 624 35.63 15.36 -21.85
C PRO A 624 34.93 15.67 -20.53
N GLU A 625 33.59 15.74 -20.51
CA GLU A 625 32.82 16.03 -19.30
C GLU A 625 32.92 14.91 -18.28
N GLU A 626 32.93 13.66 -18.74
CA GLU A 626 33.01 12.51 -17.83
C GLU A 626 34.44 12.31 -17.29
N ARG A 627 35.46 12.74 -18.04
CA ARG A 627 36.84 12.85 -17.51
C ARG A 627 36.93 13.88 -16.38
N VAL A 628 36.31 15.07 -16.55
CA VAL A 628 36.21 16.08 -15.50
C VAL A 628 35.50 15.54 -14.26
N MET A 629 34.42 14.78 -14.45
CA MET A 629 33.72 14.11 -13.34
C MET A 629 34.67 13.15 -12.61
N LEU A 630 35.37 12.27 -13.33
CA LEU A 630 36.26 11.29 -12.72
C LEU A 630 37.42 11.97 -11.97
N GLU A 631 38.05 12.99 -12.55
CA GLU A 631 39.08 13.78 -11.88
C GLU A 631 38.57 14.45 -10.60
N LEU A 632 37.36 15.01 -10.63
CA LEU A 632 36.72 15.59 -9.45
C LEU A 632 36.52 14.53 -8.35
N VAL A 633 35.96 13.38 -8.70
CA VAL A 633 35.70 12.28 -7.76
C VAL A 633 37.00 11.80 -7.13
N MET A 634 38.07 11.62 -7.91
CA MET A 634 39.38 11.21 -7.41
C MET A 634 39.98 12.24 -6.45
N ARG A 635 39.87 13.54 -6.75
CA ARG A 635 40.34 14.62 -5.87
C ARG A 635 39.57 14.69 -4.56
N ASP A 636 38.25 14.50 -4.61
CA ASP A 636 37.42 14.47 -3.40
C ASP A 636 37.68 13.22 -2.55
N LEU A 637 37.88 12.05 -3.17
CA LEU A 637 38.33 10.85 -2.46
C LEU A 637 39.68 11.09 -1.79
N ALA A 638 40.65 11.69 -2.49
CA ALA A 638 41.96 12.00 -1.92
C ALA A 638 41.84 12.94 -0.71
N ALA A 639 41.06 14.01 -0.83
CA ALA A 639 40.82 14.96 0.25
C ALA A 639 40.09 14.34 1.46
N LEU A 640 39.08 13.51 1.22
CA LEU A 640 38.31 12.84 2.26
C LEU A 640 39.16 11.86 3.08
N HIS A 641 40.17 11.25 2.45
CA HIS A 641 41.01 10.22 3.07
C HIS A 641 42.41 10.72 3.42
N ASN A 642 42.68 12.03 3.31
CA ASN A 642 44.00 12.64 3.49
C ASN A 642 45.11 11.90 2.70
N LYS A 643 44.85 11.60 1.42
CA LYS A 643 45.83 10.97 0.51
C LYS A 643 46.26 11.93 -0.59
N ASP A 644 47.38 11.61 -1.23
CA ASP A 644 47.70 12.17 -2.54
C ASP A 644 46.74 11.59 -3.59
N VAL A 645 46.30 12.42 -4.54
CA VAL A 645 45.44 11.97 -5.64
C VAL A 645 46.18 11.04 -6.59
N ASP A 646 47.49 11.21 -6.74
CA ASP A 646 48.32 10.37 -7.62
C ASP A 646 48.39 8.93 -7.07
N GLU A 647 48.39 8.74 -5.75
CA GLU A 647 48.31 7.40 -5.13
C GLU A 647 46.99 6.69 -5.48
N LEU A 648 45.89 7.43 -5.64
CA LEU A 648 44.61 6.84 -6.04
C LEU A 648 44.62 6.50 -7.54
N TRP A 649 45.21 7.36 -8.38
CA TRP A 649 45.38 7.08 -9.80
C TRP A 649 46.28 5.87 -10.07
N ASP A 650 47.33 5.68 -9.27
CA ASP A 650 48.17 4.49 -9.33
C ASP A 650 47.40 3.20 -9.02
N GLN A 651 46.30 3.30 -8.24
CA GLN A 651 45.42 2.18 -7.92
C GLN A 651 44.26 2.02 -8.90
N TYR A 652 43.95 2.99 -9.77
CA TYR A 652 42.75 2.99 -10.60
C TYR A 652 42.76 1.86 -11.66
N GLU A 653 41.60 1.22 -11.89
CA GLU A 653 41.41 0.18 -12.91
C GLU A 653 40.22 0.46 -13.83
N ASP A 654 39.05 0.77 -13.28
CA ASP A 654 37.84 1.09 -14.07
C ASP A 654 36.84 1.93 -13.27
N TYR A 655 35.85 2.47 -13.95
CA TYR A 655 34.73 3.19 -13.35
C TYR A 655 33.44 2.99 -14.14
N TYR A 656 32.31 3.13 -13.45
CA TYR A 656 31.01 3.14 -14.08
C TYR A 656 30.08 4.12 -13.34
N PRO A 657 29.75 5.27 -13.97
CA PRO A 657 28.78 6.20 -13.43
C PRO A 657 27.37 5.85 -13.89
N TRP A 658 26.39 6.09 -13.02
CA TRP A 658 24.97 5.95 -13.34
C TRP A 658 24.16 7.10 -12.80
N ASP A 659 23.35 7.71 -13.68
CA ASP A 659 22.35 8.73 -13.36
C ASP A 659 20.96 8.19 -13.67
N PHE A 660 20.15 8.02 -12.63
CA PHE A 660 18.81 7.46 -12.75
C PHE A 660 17.86 8.32 -13.60
N TYR A 661 18.11 9.63 -13.71
CA TYR A 661 17.30 10.51 -14.56
C TYR A 661 17.67 10.45 -16.03
N ARG A 662 18.89 9.99 -16.36
CA ARG A 662 19.33 9.81 -17.75
C ARG A 662 18.90 8.48 -18.34
N ASP A 663 18.54 7.50 -17.51
CA ASP A 663 17.98 6.24 -17.99
C ASP A 663 16.52 6.42 -18.42
N GLU A 664 16.25 6.19 -19.70
CA GLU A 664 14.93 6.40 -20.32
C GLU A 664 13.84 5.41 -19.87
N PHE A 665 14.21 4.36 -19.11
CA PHE A 665 13.28 3.36 -18.58
C PHE A 665 13.02 3.54 -17.07
N GLN A 666 13.68 4.51 -16.44
CA GLN A 666 13.51 4.84 -15.03
C GLN A 666 13.02 6.29 -14.85
N LEU A 667 13.68 7.24 -15.53
CA LEU A 667 13.40 8.68 -15.47
C LEU A 667 13.35 9.23 -14.02
N GLY A 668 14.27 8.74 -13.19
CA GLY A 668 14.38 9.07 -11.76
C GLY A 668 14.65 7.83 -10.90
N ALA A 669 15.18 8.03 -9.70
CA ALA A 669 15.66 6.92 -8.86
C ALA A 669 14.52 6.19 -8.14
N PHE A 670 13.70 6.93 -7.41
CA PHE A 670 12.53 6.41 -6.71
C PHE A 670 11.56 7.52 -6.44
N CYS A 671 10.30 7.19 -6.21
CA CYS A 671 9.30 8.23 -5.94
C CYS A 671 9.62 8.94 -4.63
N GLN A 672 9.33 10.22 -4.55
CA GLN A 672 9.43 10.98 -3.32
C GLN A 672 8.33 12.02 -3.27
N PHE A 673 7.41 11.83 -2.35
CA PHE A 673 6.24 12.67 -2.25
C PHE A 673 6.61 14.03 -1.65
N GLY A 674 6.04 15.06 -2.24
CA GLY A 674 6.02 16.40 -1.67
C GLY A 674 4.98 16.51 -0.54
N PRO A 675 5.01 17.62 0.22
CA PRO A 675 3.98 17.91 1.22
C PRO A 675 2.58 17.84 0.61
N GLY A 676 1.63 17.23 1.33
CA GLY A 676 0.25 17.03 0.89
C GLY A 676 -0.01 15.78 0.05
N GLN A 677 1.02 15.14 -0.52
CA GLN A 677 0.80 14.13 -1.55
C GLN A 677 0.38 12.74 -1.03
N PHE A 678 0.71 12.31 0.19
CA PHE A 678 0.14 11.07 0.75
C PHE A 678 -1.35 11.21 1.09
N ALA A 679 -1.83 12.40 1.42
CA ALA A 679 -3.26 12.62 1.63
C ALA A 679 -4.02 12.77 0.30
N ASN A 680 -3.43 13.46 -0.69
CA ASN A 680 -4.17 13.91 -1.87
C ASN A 680 -3.81 13.16 -3.18
N VAL A 681 -2.68 12.45 -3.23
CA VAL A 681 -2.21 11.76 -4.44
C VAL A 681 -2.13 10.25 -4.23
N TYR A 682 -1.59 9.79 -3.10
CA TYR A 682 -1.50 8.37 -2.75
C TYR A 682 -2.81 7.58 -2.91
N PRO A 683 -3.98 8.09 -2.47
CA PRO A 683 -5.24 7.36 -2.62
C PRO A 683 -5.59 7.06 -4.09
N HIS A 684 -5.19 7.93 -5.02
CA HIS A 684 -5.49 7.77 -6.44
C HIS A 684 -4.58 6.75 -7.13
N VAL A 685 -3.29 6.71 -6.75
CA VAL A 685 -2.32 5.76 -7.32
C VAL A 685 -2.41 4.36 -6.73
N THR A 686 -3.23 4.19 -5.69
CA THR A 686 -3.51 2.90 -5.03
C THR A 686 -4.89 2.33 -5.40
N GLN A 687 -5.70 3.10 -6.14
CA GLN A 687 -6.94 2.65 -6.75
C GLN A 687 -6.71 2.07 -8.16
N PRO A 688 -7.55 1.12 -8.62
CA PRO A 688 -7.54 0.72 -10.02
C PRO A 688 -8.02 1.85 -10.94
N ALA A 689 -7.64 1.77 -12.21
CA ALA A 689 -8.10 2.62 -13.29
C ALA A 689 -8.84 1.79 -14.35
N SER A 690 -9.19 2.39 -15.49
CA SER A 690 -10.12 1.91 -16.52
C SER A 690 -11.59 1.88 -16.06
N THR A 691 -12.52 1.97 -17.00
CA THR A 691 -13.97 1.98 -16.74
C THR A 691 -14.47 0.72 -16.03
N LYS A 692 -13.75 -0.40 -16.18
CA LYS A 692 -14.06 -1.70 -15.58
C LYS A 692 -13.04 -2.16 -14.54
N GLN A 693 -12.14 -1.28 -14.08
CA GLN A 693 -11.12 -1.60 -13.07
C GLN A 693 -10.09 -2.65 -13.50
N ARG A 694 -9.86 -2.81 -14.81
CA ARG A 694 -8.92 -3.76 -15.42
C ARG A 694 -7.46 -3.27 -15.43
N PHE A 695 -7.17 -2.05 -14.98
CA PHE A 695 -5.82 -1.49 -14.99
C PHE A 695 -5.36 -1.13 -13.58
N HIS A 696 -4.27 -1.73 -13.10
CA HIS A 696 -3.75 -1.50 -11.75
C HIS A 696 -2.32 -0.99 -11.81
N PHE A 697 -2.01 0.00 -10.96
CA PHE A 697 -0.64 0.44 -10.74
C PHE A 697 0.04 -0.40 -9.67
N ALA A 698 1.32 -0.71 -9.85
CA ALA A 698 2.21 -1.26 -8.83
C ALA A 698 3.63 -0.71 -9.04
N GLY A 699 4.50 -0.88 -8.04
CA GLY A 699 5.81 -0.23 -7.97
C GLY A 699 6.00 0.52 -6.66
N ASP A 700 7.21 1.01 -6.42
CA ASP A 700 7.53 1.72 -5.17
C ASP A 700 6.57 2.88 -4.90
N ALA A 701 6.28 3.72 -5.90
CA ALA A 701 5.37 4.88 -5.83
C ALA A 701 3.92 4.57 -5.41
N CYS A 702 3.54 3.29 -5.37
CA CYS A 702 2.20 2.83 -5.01
C CYS A 702 2.19 2.10 -3.64
N SER A 703 3.14 2.45 -2.76
CA SER A 703 3.31 1.94 -1.39
C SER A 703 3.72 3.07 -0.44
N THR A 704 3.78 2.82 0.86
CA THR A 704 4.32 3.80 1.85
C THR A 704 5.84 3.71 2.05
N PHE A 705 6.52 2.75 1.43
CA PHE A 705 7.97 2.54 1.56
C PHE A 705 8.70 2.80 0.23
N HIS A 706 8.67 4.06 -0.20
CA HIS A 706 9.39 4.50 -1.40
C HIS A 706 10.90 4.27 -1.31
N GLY A 707 11.54 3.99 -2.46
CA GLY A 707 12.99 3.73 -2.52
C GLY A 707 13.43 2.35 -2.03
N TRP A 708 12.51 1.51 -1.54
CA TRP A 708 12.80 0.18 -1.02
C TRP A 708 12.15 -0.93 -1.86
N VAL A 709 12.81 -2.09 -1.91
CA VAL A 709 12.25 -3.29 -2.54
C VAL A 709 10.93 -3.69 -1.87
N ALA A 710 10.83 -3.56 -0.54
CA ALA A 710 9.61 -3.87 0.20
C ALA A 710 8.39 -3.10 -0.32
N GLY A 711 8.53 -1.80 -0.61
CA GLY A 711 7.45 -1.00 -1.17
C GLY A 711 6.95 -1.52 -2.52
N ALA A 712 7.88 -1.88 -3.41
CA ALA A 712 7.54 -2.48 -4.70
C ALA A 712 6.85 -3.85 -4.57
N LEU A 713 7.24 -4.67 -3.59
CA LEU A 713 6.60 -5.97 -3.31
C LEU A 713 5.21 -5.80 -2.68
N ASN A 714 5.06 -4.87 -1.75
CA ASN A 714 3.80 -4.58 -1.06
C ASN A 714 2.75 -4.01 -2.04
N SER A 715 3.15 -3.12 -2.95
CA SER A 715 2.24 -2.60 -3.96
C SER A 715 1.87 -3.61 -5.04
N ALA A 716 2.79 -4.51 -5.42
CA ALA A 716 2.49 -5.64 -6.31
C ALA A 716 1.48 -6.59 -5.66
N TRP A 717 1.64 -6.91 -4.38
CA TRP A 717 0.68 -7.72 -3.61
C TRP A 717 -0.70 -7.06 -3.58
N ARG A 718 -0.74 -5.74 -3.32
CA ARG A 718 -1.97 -4.94 -3.34
C ARG A 718 -2.66 -5.00 -4.71
N ALA A 719 -1.90 -4.80 -5.79
CA ALA A 719 -2.43 -4.79 -7.14
C ALA A 719 -3.04 -6.14 -7.53
N VAL A 720 -2.37 -7.26 -7.19
CA VAL A 720 -2.91 -8.61 -7.43
C VAL A 720 -4.17 -8.84 -6.62
N LEU A 721 -4.18 -8.53 -5.32
CA LEU A 721 -5.39 -8.71 -4.51
C LEU A 721 -6.56 -7.85 -5.01
N GLY A 722 -6.31 -6.57 -5.32
CA GLY A 722 -7.32 -5.68 -5.87
C GLY A 722 -7.87 -6.17 -7.20
N MET A 723 -7.01 -6.73 -8.06
CA MET A 723 -7.42 -7.35 -9.33
C MET A 723 -8.32 -8.56 -9.10
N LEU A 724 -7.98 -9.45 -8.17
CA LEU A 724 -8.79 -10.62 -7.83
C LEU A 724 -10.15 -10.24 -7.23
N ILE A 725 -10.20 -9.19 -6.41
CA ILE A 725 -11.44 -8.66 -5.83
C ILE A 725 -12.34 -8.07 -6.92
N ALA A 726 -11.77 -7.28 -7.84
CA ALA A 726 -12.52 -6.64 -8.91
C ALA A 726 -12.98 -7.63 -9.99
N HIS A 727 -12.21 -8.70 -10.22
CA HIS A 727 -12.37 -9.63 -11.34
C HIS A 727 -12.32 -11.10 -10.90
N PRO A 728 -13.35 -11.61 -10.20
CA PRO A 728 -13.41 -13.00 -9.77
C PRO A 728 -13.44 -14.00 -10.95
N GLU A 729 -13.76 -13.56 -12.17
CA GLU A 729 -13.70 -14.37 -13.39
C GLU A 729 -12.27 -14.80 -13.78
N LEU A 730 -11.24 -14.18 -13.20
CA LEU A 730 -9.84 -14.59 -13.39
C LEU A 730 -9.49 -15.89 -12.66
N ASN A 731 -10.38 -16.38 -11.77
CA ASN A 731 -10.16 -17.63 -11.06
C ASN A 731 -10.15 -18.82 -12.03
N PRO A 732 -9.02 -19.52 -12.23
CA PRO A 732 -8.96 -20.67 -13.13
C PRO A 732 -9.69 -21.89 -12.56
N ASN A 733 -10.02 -21.90 -11.27
CA ASN A 733 -10.75 -22.98 -10.60
C ASN A 733 -11.96 -22.44 -9.81
N PRO A 734 -13.19 -22.47 -10.38
CA PRO A 734 -14.38 -21.92 -9.74
C PRO A 734 -14.78 -22.63 -8.43
N ASN A 735 -14.20 -23.80 -8.14
CA ASN A 735 -14.44 -24.56 -6.91
C ASN A 735 -13.50 -24.18 -5.76
N GLU A 736 -12.53 -23.29 -6.00
CA GLU A 736 -11.57 -22.83 -5.00
C GLU A 736 -11.77 -21.34 -4.72
N ASP A 737 -11.69 -20.94 -3.45
CA ASP A 737 -11.62 -19.51 -3.09
C ASP A 737 -10.20 -19.00 -3.36
N ILE A 738 -10.04 -18.35 -4.51
CA ILE A 738 -8.75 -17.83 -4.96
C ILE A 738 -8.17 -16.75 -4.04
N ILE A 739 -9.02 -15.96 -3.37
CA ILE A 739 -8.57 -14.91 -2.45
C ILE A 739 -8.05 -15.56 -1.16
N ALA A 740 -8.77 -16.56 -0.63
CA ALA A 740 -8.31 -17.34 0.52
C ALA A 740 -6.99 -18.07 0.21
N LYS A 741 -6.87 -18.68 -0.97
CA LYS A 741 -5.62 -19.29 -1.45
C LYS A 741 -4.48 -18.28 -1.52
N PHE A 742 -4.71 -17.15 -2.17
CA PHE A 742 -3.71 -16.08 -2.30
C PHE A 742 -3.18 -15.64 -0.93
N LYS A 743 -4.06 -15.37 0.04
CA LYS A 743 -3.66 -14.97 1.40
C LYS A 743 -2.92 -16.07 2.14
N LYS A 744 -3.34 -17.33 1.98
CA LYS A 744 -2.65 -18.47 2.58
C LYS A 744 -1.22 -18.60 2.05
N GLU A 745 -1.01 -18.36 0.76
CA GLU A 745 0.29 -18.50 0.12
C GLU A 745 1.20 -17.27 0.25
N TRP A 746 0.64 -16.06 0.25
CA TRP A 746 1.38 -14.80 0.15
C TRP A 746 1.27 -13.90 1.39
N GLY A 747 0.53 -14.36 2.41
CA GLY A 747 0.35 -13.68 3.68
C GLY A 747 -0.41 -12.36 3.55
N ALA A 748 -0.49 -11.63 4.66
CA ALA A 748 -0.96 -10.25 4.72
C ALA A 748 0.20 -9.26 4.54
N THR A 749 -0.10 -7.98 4.39
CA THR A 749 0.86 -6.86 4.45
C THR A 749 0.51 -5.95 5.63
N GLU A 750 1.51 -5.26 6.17
CA GLU A 750 1.29 -4.25 7.21
C GLU A 750 0.55 -3.01 6.68
N GLU A 751 0.73 -2.66 5.41
CA GLU A 751 0.16 -1.45 4.82
C GLU A 751 -1.31 -1.56 4.42
N TRP A 752 -1.76 -2.76 4.07
CA TRP A 752 -3.04 -3.01 3.41
C TRP A 752 -3.72 -4.27 3.93
N ASP A 753 -5.01 -4.16 4.17
CA ASP A 753 -5.88 -5.29 4.43
C ASP A 753 -6.95 -5.41 3.34
N GLU A 754 -7.57 -6.59 3.26
CA GLU A 754 -8.62 -6.88 2.27
C GLU A 754 -9.81 -5.93 2.39
N LYS A 755 -10.24 -5.58 3.60
CA LYS A 755 -11.43 -4.75 3.83
C LYS A 755 -11.19 -3.34 3.27
N THR A 756 -10.01 -2.78 3.57
CA THR A 756 -9.58 -1.49 3.02
C THR A 756 -9.52 -1.53 1.50
N LEU A 757 -8.99 -2.61 0.91
CA LEU A 757 -8.91 -2.75 -0.55
C LEU A 757 -10.25 -2.97 -1.23
N ALA A 758 -11.14 -3.78 -0.66
CA ALA A 758 -12.49 -3.98 -1.17
C ALA A 758 -13.27 -2.66 -1.13
N LYS A 759 -13.16 -1.88 -0.04
CA LYS A 759 -13.76 -0.55 0.07
C LYS A 759 -13.23 0.40 -1.00
N LEU A 760 -11.92 0.47 -1.21
CA LEU A 760 -11.32 1.32 -2.23
C LEU A 760 -11.74 0.92 -3.65
N THR A 761 -11.79 -0.39 -3.91
CA THR A 761 -12.21 -0.96 -5.20
C THR A 761 -13.67 -0.60 -5.49
N TYR A 762 -14.57 -0.82 -4.52
CA TYR A 762 -15.98 -0.46 -4.65
C TYR A 762 -16.17 1.05 -4.81
N LEU A 763 -15.60 1.87 -3.92
CA LEU A 763 -15.76 3.32 -3.98
C LEU A 763 -15.25 3.90 -5.30
N ASN A 764 -14.10 3.41 -5.79
CA ASN A 764 -13.56 3.81 -7.08
C ASN A 764 -14.50 3.45 -8.24
N ARG A 765 -15.25 2.34 -8.13
CA ARG A 765 -16.22 1.92 -9.14
C ARG A 765 -17.38 2.91 -9.21
N GLU A 766 -17.90 3.31 -8.05
CA GLU A 766 -19.00 4.26 -7.97
C GLU A 766 -18.57 5.66 -8.41
N ILE A 767 -17.37 6.12 -8.04
CA ILE A 767 -16.80 7.38 -8.53
C ILE A 767 -16.65 7.33 -10.06
N THR A 768 -16.09 6.23 -10.60
CA THR A 768 -15.92 6.06 -12.06
C THR A 768 -17.26 6.12 -12.79
N LYS A 769 -18.30 5.44 -12.27
CA LYS A 769 -19.65 5.53 -12.85
C LYS A 769 -20.16 6.96 -12.84
N TYR A 770 -20.04 7.66 -11.71
CA TYR A 770 -20.49 9.04 -11.56
C TYR A 770 -19.79 9.98 -12.54
N ASP A 771 -18.46 9.90 -12.65
CA ASP A 771 -17.66 10.73 -13.56
C ASP A 771 -18.02 10.48 -15.03
N LEU A 772 -18.23 9.21 -15.41
CA LEU A 772 -18.66 8.85 -16.77
C LEU A 772 -20.09 9.32 -17.06
N GLU A 773 -21.00 9.28 -16.09
CA GLU A 773 -22.35 9.83 -16.24
C GLU A 773 -22.34 11.36 -16.33
N ALA A 774 -21.47 12.04 -15.59
CA ALA A 774 -21.30 13.48 -15.65
C ALA A 774 -20.71 13.94 -17.00
N ALA A 775 -19.74 13.21 -17.54
CA ALA A 775 -19.13 13.50 -18.86
C ALA A 775 -20.12 13.33 -20.03
N ASN A 776 -21.16 12.52 -19.86
CA ASN A 776 -22.21 12.29 -20.86
C ASN A 776 -23.41 13.24 -20.73
N LYS A 777 -23.40 14.18 -19.78
CA LYS A 777 -24.42 15.25 -19.70
C LYS A 777 -23.95 16.45 -20.54
N PRO A 778 -24.83 16.98 -21.43
CA PRO A 778 -24.49 18.04 -22.38
C PRO A 778 -24.18 19.38 -21.73
#